data_AF-A0A0G0Y4D2-F1
#
_entry.id   AF-A0A0G0Y4D2-F1
#
_cell.length_a   1.000
_cell.length_b   1.000
_cell.length_c   1.000
_cell.angle_alpha   90.00
_cell.angle_beta   90.00
_cell.angle_gamma   90.00
#
_symmetry.space_group_name_H-M   'P 1'
#
loop_
_entity.id
_entity.type
_entity.pdbx_description
1 polymer ?
#
loop_
_entity_poly.entity_id
_entity_poly.type
_entity_poly.pdbx_seq_one_letter_code
_entity_poly.pdbx_strand_id
1 'polypeptide(L)'
;MSEDQININEDKNKEPPDLQLSTLRKVINKAVAVILLVVSLSFHLVAIGIIYKVLEPIISWYLTKSPIRGIDTFLSAVYVNYILKWHDFLRPEAWKYIWFGGYPFSLDYPSLYFLAMTPFVNRFGLISGVMHFAAFGLVVFAISSYFFYHELSKNRSLALVLTIATILSANLYRALVWAGGIPFWTTQAFYPLVGFLIIKALNSRNAKWFYLAAIAAGLGLMGHPQGFLNVIFPFCLLVLIFYSGRDHLRFRKRLGYILTFFGLSFLVGLPGVLLDFLPTFFQGFLQIFATFGTRFGKAQGIETTPTLTDTTGLEIIKFTRDQFNYVFSDTQQFVWFFLSTLAIVWCFTLIYRNHRIRGLLNILPFTLFFGYEISVVFLFSRNIDIYIGGWYKAFWSIPVATSALVAVFFGQTIDSFLQFEKIKFFKYSKWPFLLILNMAILVVGYLVFPPVTVKNLITRIDSLSNPSSPYPDILNIKISTTEREELKQQLVPKFLDPNDKNQRLYVIDATVNLWWTTMYEMPLARGYVDPPIPNTGRWGLFWLDSVMGPSGKGSEASLILDWETPENVVFENTKFLLDWNSIYYILGNYSGDVPTILAKHVTDPDYIEKTAEVTVKGAMDRYNPSGERFEPDKTQSLIYYKVRPELVSPILTPSNATPVLLIGDSSAYDTIYRYLGMKNLNSQKIIVSTRSKFIDDHTLKELKKFDAVIIYRYDYHRGSKAWKIIGDYLKDGGKVYIDTGPDVKEAASNNLPEYFPFRKSVRGDIGRDWNVEVGEGSITKEVDFNKFSPLIFDGGVWNVSHPEKNGDLNSSAEVLLRNNGKVVAASMNVGSGKLSWTGFNLPYHVIRDYNEQEANFLTNILDSLVDFSIKNTQSPNYQFISPERRVVQTDGARAVLFKEEAFPSWVAKTEKGQKLTVYKAGPTYPGYVYVPFSSDLKPSQVILSFNGALKWWIYHLISLLTLIFLLDRILTGGHLLVKPVGKVVSVIVRPTKTWWQKEDEE
;
A
#
# COMPACT_ATOMS: atom_id res chain seq x y z
N MET A 1 -75.04 -1.25 74.16
CA MET A 1 -76.42 -1.08 73.66
C MET A 1 -76.32 -0.47 72.28
N SER A 2 -76.72 -1.08 71.17
CA SER A 2 -77.34 -2.38 70.85
C SER A 2 -77.19 -2.57 69.34
N GLU A 3 -76.88 -3.81 68.94
CA GLU A 3 -77.34 -4.58 67.76
C GLU A 3 -77.38 -3.94 66.37
N ASP A 4 -76.68 -4.42 65.33
CA ASP A 4 -76.63 -5.73 64.63
C ASP A 4 -77.65 -5.93 63.48
N GLN A 5 -77.11 -6.51 62.38
CA GLN A 5 -77.72 -7.23 61.23
C GLN A 5 -78.11 -6.43 59.96
N ILE A 6 -77.39 -6.56 58.82
CA ILE A 6 -77.21 -7.65 57.80
C ILE A 6 -78.25 -7.59 56.65
N ASN A 7 -77.81 -7.28 55.41
CA ASN A 7 -77.91 -8.11 54.18
C ASN A 7 -77.49 -7.31 52.91
N ILE A 8 -76.40 -7.69 52.21
CA ILE A 8 -76.23 -8.66 51.08
C ILE A 8 -76.38 -8.03 49.67
N ASN A 9 -75.23 -8.08 48.96
CA ASN A 9 -74.95 -8.19 47.51
C ASN A 9 -75.98 -7.73 46.46
N GLU A 10 -75.52 -6.81 45.59
CA GLU A 10 -75.21 -7.11 44.19
C GLU A 10 -74.52 -5.88 43.54
N ASP A 11 -73.21 -5.93 43.33
CA ASP A 11 -72.68 -5.58 42.00
C ASP A 11 -71.24 -6.07 41.81
N LYS A 12 -71.09 -7.02 40.89
CA LYS A 12 -69.80 -7.51 40.39
C LYS A 12 -69.21 -6.47 39.45
N ASN A 13 -67.88 -6.32 39.52
CA ASN A 13 -67.01 -5.87 38.45
C ASN A 13 -67.33 -4.51 37.79
N LYS A 14 -66.91 -3.41 38.43
CA LYS A 14 -66.44 -2.24 37.70
C LYS A 14 -65.11 -1.76 38.29
N GLU A 15 -64.02 -2.02 37.57
CA GLU A 15 -62.80 -1.22 37.74
C GLU A 15 -63.16 0.27 37.62
N PRO A 16 -62.55 1.16 38.42
CA PRO A 16 -62.86 2.58 38.37
C PRO A 16 -62.59 3.14 36.96
N PRO A 17 -63.50 3.97 36.39
CA PRO A 17 -63.41 4.49 35.01
C PRO A 17 -62.07 5.18 34.67
N ASP A 18 -61.40 5.73 35.68
CA ASP A 18 -60.16 6.48 35.53
C ASP A 18 -58.94 5.62 35.17
N LEU A 19 -58.89 4.34 35.57
CA LEU A 19 -57.76 3.46 35.25
C LEU A 19 -57.81 3.02 33.77
N GLN A 20 -59.01 2.73 33.26
CA GLN A 20 -59.25 2.38 31.87
C GLN A 20 -59.06 3.59 30.93
N LEU A 21 -59.48 4.80 31.33
CA LEU A 21 -59.23 6.04 30.59
C LEU A 21 -57.73 6.40 30.53
N SER A 22 -56.97 6.15 31.59
CA SER A 22 -55.51 6.40 31.60
C SER A 22 -54.75 5.42 30.70
N THR A 23 -55.19 4.16 30.66
CA THR A 23 -54.60 3.11 29.84
C THR A 23 -54.96 3.32 28.37
N LEU A 24 -56.22 3.66 28.07
CA LEU A 24 -56.70 4.03 26.75
C LEU A 24 -55.98 5.29 26.22
N ARG A 25 -55.78 6.33 27.04
CA ARG A 25 -54.95 7.50 26.67
C ARG A 25 -53.50 7.13 26.39
N LYS A 26 -52.89 6.23 27.17
CA LYS A 26 -51.53 5.74 26.90
C LYS A 26 -51.46 4.95 25.58
N VAL A 27 -52.46 4.12 25.29
CA VAL A 27 -52.56 3.37 24.03
C VAL A 27 -52.77 4.32 22.84
N ILE A 28 -53.67 5.28 22.95
CA ILE A 28 -53.91 6.31 21.92
C ILE A 28 -52.65 7.16 21.71
N ASN A 29 -51.97 7.62 22.76
CA ASN A 29 -50.74 8.40 22.63
C ASN A 29 -49.61 7.58 21.99
N LYS A 30 -49.49 6.28 22.30
CA LYS A 30 -48.57 5.38 21.61
C LYS A 30 -48.95 5.19 20.15
N ALA A 31 -50.24 4.97 19.85
CA ALA A 31 -50.73 4.82 18.48
C ALA A 31 -50.48 6.09 17.65
N VAL A 32 -50.77 7.27 18.20
CA VAL A 32 -50.47 8.56 17.58
C VAL A 32 -48.97 8.74 17.38
N ALA A 33 -48.13 8.40 18.36
CA ALA A 33 -46.67 8.47 18.21
C ALA A 33 -46.16 7.51 17.12
N VAL A 34 -46.72 6.30 17.02
CA VAL A 34 -46.41 5.34 15.96
C VAL A 34 -46.84 5.88 14.59
N ILE A 35 -48.05 6.44 14.47
CA ILE A 35 -48.54 7.04 13.23
C ILE A 35 -47.63 8.20 12.80
N LEU A 36 -47.27 9.10 13.72
CA LEU A 36 -46.36 10.22 13.44
C LEU A 36 -44.95 9.73 13.05
N LEU A 37 -44.48 8.64 13.65
CA LEU A 37 -43.22 8.00 13.25
C LEU A 37 -43.32 7.42 11.83
N VAL A 38 -44.40 6.71 11.50
CA VAL A 38 -44.63 6.14 10.16
C VAL A 38 -44.69 7.24 9.11
N VAL A 39 -45.45 8.31 9.37
CA VAL A 39 -45.52 9.49 8.50
C VAL A 39 -44.16 10.17 8.38
N SER A 40 -43.40 10.29 9.47
CA SER A 40 -42.03 10.82 9.43
C SER A 40 -41.11 9.97 8.54
N LEU A 41 -41.19 8.66 8.65
CA LEU A 41 -40.40 7.71 7.88
C LEU A 41 -40.76 7.75 6.39
N SER A 42 -42.05 7.87 6.04
CA SER A 42 -42.47 7.97 4.64
C SER A 42 -41.88 9.20 3.95
N PHE A 43 -41.80 10.35 4.62
CA PHE A 43 -41.13 11.54 4.06
C PHE A 43 -39.63 11.33 3.82
N HIS A 44 -38.93 10.59 4.68
CA HIS A 44 -37.53 10.23 4.43
C HIS A 44 -37.41 9.29 3.23
N LEU A 45 -38.31 8.30 3.10
CA LEU A 45 -38.32 7.39 1.95
C LEU A 45 -38.61 8.12 0.63
N VAL A 46 -39.55 9.08 0.63
CA VAL A 46 -39.82 9.94 -0.53
C VAL A 46 -38.59 10.76 -0.90
N ALA A 47 -37.92 11.38 0.07
CA ALA A 47 -36.69 12.14 -0.20
C ALA A 47 -35.58 11.25 -0.78
N ILE A 48 -35.38 10.04 -0.25
CA ILE A 48 -34.43 9.05 -0.77
C ILE A 48 -34.82 8.63 -2.20
N GLY A 49 -36.11 8.43 -2.47
CA GLY A 49 -36.61 8.13 -3.82
C GLY A 49 -36.30 9.24 -4.83
N ILE A 50 -36.46 10.51 -4.43
CA ILE A 50 -36.09 11.67 -5.27
C ILE A 50 -34.57 11.71 -5.50
N ILE A 51 -33.76 11.51 -4.45
CA ILE A 51 -32.30 11.44 -4.57
C ILE A 51 -31.89 10.34 -5.56
N TYR A 52 -32.49 9.15 -5.46
CA TYR A 52 -32.23 8.05 -6.38
C TYR A 52 -32.58 8.43 -7.81
N LYS A 53 -33.71 9.13 -8.04
CA LYS A 53 -34.09 9.60 -9.37
C LYS A 53 -33.13 10.61 -9.99
N VAL A 54 -32.47 11.44 -9.17
CA VAL A 54 -31.40 12.33 -9.64
C VAL A 54 -30.12 11.55 -9.94
N LEU A 55 -29.81 10.52 -9.15
CA LEU A 55 -28.62 9.68 -9.33
C LEU A 55 -28.71 8.71 -10.51
N GLU A 56 -29.91 8.19 -10.81
CA GLU A 56 -30.17 7.21 -11.87
C GLU A 56 -29.48 7.55 -13.21
N PRO A 57 -29.64 8.74 -13.82
CA PRO A 57 -28.93 9.11 -15.05
C PRO A 57 -27.41 9.18 -14.90
N ILE A 58 -26.88 9.58 -13.75
CA ILE A 58 -25.43 9.67 -13.49
C ILE A 58 -24.83 8.26 -13.38
N ILE A 59 -25.50 7.39 -12.60
CA ILE A 59 -25.13 5.98 -12.45
C ILE A 59 -25.21 5.27 -13.80
N SER A 60 -26.31 5.46 -14.53
CA SER A 60 -26.49 4.87 -15.85
C SER A 60 -25.36 5.31 -16.79
N TRP A 61 -25.06 6.61 -16.86
CA TRP A 61 -23.95 7.12 -17.66
C TRP A 61 -22.64 6.43 -17.29
N TYR A 62 -22.28 6.37 -16.01
CA TYR A 62 -21.02 5.75 -15.58
C TYR A 62 -20.95 4.25 -15.93
N LEU A 63 -22.05 3.50 -15.71
CA LEU A 63 -22.10 2.06 -15.97
C LEU A 63 -22.15 1.69 -17.46
N THR A 64 -22.61 2.60 -18.31
CA THR A 64 -22.73 2.38 -19.76
C THR A 64 -21.70 3.15 -20.58
N LYS A 65 -20.87 3.99 -19.97
CA LYS A 65 -19.86 4.76 -20.69
C LYS A 65 -18.82 3.81 -21.30
N SER A 66 -18.54 4.05 -22.58
CA SER A 66 -17.50 3.39 -23.36
C SER A 66 -16.63 4.48 -24.00
N PRO A 67 -15.30 4.44 -23.84
CA PRO A 67 -14.53 3.51 -23.01
C PRO A 67 -14.82 3.67 -21.51
N ILE A 68 -14.47 2.65 -20.72
CA ILE A 68 -14.53 2.68 -19.25
C ILE A 68 -13.72 3.88 -18.74
N ARG A 69 -14.23 4.58 -17.72
CA ARG A 69 -13.59 5.77 -17.14
C ARG A 69 -12.79 5.46 -15.87
N GLY A 70 -11.75 6.26 -15.65
CA GLY A 70 -10.84 6.18 -14.51
C GLY A 70 -9.61 5.33 -14.81
N ILE A 71 -8.42 5.95 -14.78
CA ILE A 71 -7.11 5.34 -15.08
C ILE A 71 -6.95 3.96 -14.41
N ASP A 72 -7.14 3.90 -13.10
CA ASP A 72 -6.92 2.73 -12.23
C ASP A 72 -8.14 1.81 -12.06
N THR A 73 -9.21 1.95 -12.85
CA THR A 73 -10.40 1.10 -12.69
C THR A 73 -10.06 -0.40 -12.79
N PHE A 74 -9.14 -0.77 -13.70
CA PHE A 74 -8.64 -2.14 -13.86
C PHE A 74 -7.80 -2.63 -12.69
N LEU A 75 -7.16 -1.74 -11.92
CA LEU A 75 -6.38 -2.13 -10.74
C LEU A 75 -7.27 -2.83 -9.70
N SER A 76 -8.48 -2.31 -9.49
CA SER A 76 -9.45 -2.94 -8.59
C SER A 76 -9.87 -4.32 -9.11
N ALA A 77 -10.01 -4.48 -10.42
CA ALA A 77 -10.33 -5.76 -11.03
C ALA A 77 -9.20 -6.80 -10.84
N VAL A 78 -7.93 -6.40 -10.92
CA VAL A 78 -6.79 -7.29 -10.64
C VAL A 78 -6.86 -7.86 -9.23
N TYR A 79 -7.02 -6.99 -8.23
CA TYR A 79 -7.06 -7.42 -6.83
C TYR A 79 -8.27 -8.31 -6.53
N VAL A 80 -9.45 -7.94 -7.04
CA VAL A 80 -10.67 -8.73 -6.82
C VAL A 80 -10.59 -10.08 -7.52
N ASN A 81 -10.02 -10.15 -8.73
CA ASN A 81 -9.81 -11.42 -9.44
C ASN A 81 -8.87 -12.34 -8.66
N TYR A 82 -7.78 -11.80 -8.12
CA TYR A 82 -6.87 -12.56 -7.26
C TYR A 82 -7.60 -13.09 -6.01
N ILE A 83 -8.37 -12.23 -5.33
CA ILE A 83 -9.13 -12.62 -4.13
C ILE A 83 -10.12 -13.74 -4.41
N LEU A 84 -10.91 -13.62 -5.47
CA LEU A 84 -11.93 -14.61 -5.82
C LEU A 84 -11.34 -15.99 -6.13
N LYS A 85 -10.14 -16.03 -6.70
CA LYS A 85 -9.45 -17.29 -7.04
C LYS A 85 -8.76 -17.92 -5.84
N TRP A 86 -8.15 -17.11 -4.96
CA TRP A 86 -7.12 -17.62 -4.05
C TRP A 86 -7.27 -17.20 -2.59
N HIS A 87 -8.08 -16.20 -2.26
CA HIS A 87 -8.11 -15.63 -0.93
C HIS A 87 -9.34 -16.09 -0.12
N ASP A 88 -9.11 -16.88 0.91
CA ASP A 88 -10.13 -17.17 1.92
C ASP A 88 -10.45 -15.91 2.73
N PHE A 89 -11.74 -15.53 2.80
CA PHE A 89 -12.19 -14.30 3.46
C PHE A 89 -11.68 -14.12 4.91
N LEU A 90 -11.38 -15.23 5.61
CA LEU A 90 -10.90 -15.24 7.01
C LEU A 90 -9.38 -15.27 7.16
N ARG A 91 -8.61 -15.27 6.06
CA ARG A 91 -7.16 -15.40 6.08
C ARG A 91 -6.50 -14.07 5.72
N PRO A 92 -6.18 -13.19 6.69
CA PRO A 92 -5.57 -11.89 6.40
C PRO A 92 -4.17 -11.98 5.78
N GLU A 93 -3.51 -13.14 5.91
CA GLU A 93 -2.18 -13.41 5.40
C GLU A 93 -2.20 -14.45 4.27
N ALA A 94 -2.63 -14.02 3.09
CA ALA A 94 -2.47 -14.75 1.83
C ALA A 94 -1.16 -14.36 1.14
N TRP A 95 -0.69 -15.18 0.21
CA TRP A 95 0.53 -14.93 -0.56
C TRP A 95 0.23 -14.43 -1.99
N LYS A 96 0.44 -13.15 -2.27
CA LYS A 96 0.16 -12.60 -3.60
C LYS A 96 1.33 -12.87 -4.55
N TYR A 97 1.20 -13.90 -5.39
CA TYR A 97 2.28 -14.34 -6.31
C TYR A 97 2.36 -13.57 -7.63
N ILE A 98 1.37 -12.74 -7.96
CA ILE A 98 1.14 -12.27 -9.34
C ILE A 98 2.17 -11.27 -9.89
N TRP A 99 2.93 -10.57 -9.02
CA TRP A 99 3.88 -9.51 -9.40
C TRP A 99 5.16 -9.57 -8.55
N PHE A 100 6.30 -9.13 -9.12
CA PHE A 100 7.57 -8.86 -8.40
C PHE A 100 8.12 -10.05 -7.59
N GLY A 101 7.88 -11.30 -8.02
CA GLY A 101 8.25 -12.47 -7.20
C GLY A 101 7.30 -12.74 -6.02
N GLY A 102 6.30 -11.91 -5.82
CA GLY A 102 5.24 -12.07 -4.85
C GLY A 102 5.58 -11.60 -3.44
N TYR A 103 4.56 -11.18 -2.70
CA TYR A 103 4.70 -10.68 -1.34
C TYR A 103 3.41 -10.93 -0.53
N PRO A 104 3.44 -10.80 0.81
CA PRO A 104 2.25 -11.01 1.63
C PRO A 104 1.14 -10.01 1.27
N PHE A 105 -0.08 -10.51 1.06
CA PHE A 105 -1.24 -9.70 0.68
C PHE A 105 -1.62 -8.66 1.76
N SER A 106 -1.26 -8.89 3.01
CA SER A 106 -1.48 -7.91 4.09
C SER A 106 -0.69 -6.62 3.92
N LEU A 107 0.39 -6.65 3.12
CA LEU A 107 1.11 -5.46 2.74
C LEU A 107 0.30 -4.61 1.73
N ASP A 108 -0.60 -5.23 0.97
CA ASP A 108 -1.48 -4.50 0.05
C ASP A 108 -2.53 -3.69 0.79
N TYR A 109 -2.77 -2.52 0.23
CA TYR A 109 -3.68 -1.55 0.76
C TYR A 109 -4.47 -0.92 -0.40
N PRO A 110 -5.82 -0.77 -0.31
CA PRO A 110 -6.75 -1.18 0.76
C PRO A 110 -7.47 -2.53 0.55
N SER A 111 -7.05 -3.56 1.29
CA SER A 111 -7.61 -4.93 1.19
C SER A 111 -9.12 -5.05 1.49
N LEU A 112 -9.67 -4.25 2.42
CA LEU A 112 -11.08 -4.33 2.82
C LEU A 112 -12.05 -4.11 1.65
N TYR A 113 -11.79 -3.14 0.79
CA TYR A 113 -12.72 -2.85 -0.30
C TYR A 113 -12.66 -3.85 -1.43
N PHE A 114 -11.49 -4.42 -1.71
CA PHE A 114 -11.40 -5.51 -2.69
C PHE A 114 -12.23 -6.71 -2.22
N LEU A 115 -12.24 -7.02 -0.92
CA LEU A 115 -13.16 -8.01 -0.35
C LEU A 115 -14.63 -7.59 -0.49
N ALA A 116 -14.96 -6.33 -0.21
CA ALA A 116 -16.33 -5.80 -0.31
C ALA A 116 -16.88 -5.76 -1.75
N MET A 117 -16.01 -5.75 -2.77
CA MET A 117 -16.39 -5.82 -4.18
C MET A 117 -16.78 -7.24 -4.62
N THR A 118 -16.33 -8.29 -3.93
CA THR A 118 -16.55 -9.69 -4.35
C THR A 118 -18.02 -10.07 -4.61
N PRO A 119 -19.02 -9.63 -3.81
CA PRO A 119 -20.41 -9.98 -4.07
C PRO A 119 -20.95 -9.32 -5.36
N PHE A 120 -20.47 -8.12 -5.68
CA PHE A 120 -20.85 -7.41 -6.91
C PHE A 120 -20.23 -8.07 -8.13
N VAL A 121 -18.95 -8.47 -8.04
CA VAL A 121 -18.28 -9.20 -9.12
C VAL A 121 -18.94 -10.54 -9.39
N ASN A 122 -19.29 -11.30 -8.35
CA ASN A 122 -20.01 -12.57 -8.51
C ASN A 122 -21.37 -12.40 -9.20
N ARG A 123 -22.03 -11.25 -9.03
CA ARG A 123 -23.35 -10.98 -9.60
C ARG A 123 -23.33 -10.37 -11.00
N PHE A 124 -22.36 -9.50 -11.29
CA PHE A 124 -22.33 -8.66 -12.49
C PHE A 124 -21.13 -8.94 -13.41
N GLY A 125 -20.20 -9.81 -13.01
CA GLY A 125 -18.93 -10.05 -13.71
C GLY A 125 -17.81 -9.11 -13.23
N LEU A 126 -16.56 -9.40 -13.58
CA LEU A 126 -15.38 -8.75 -13.00
C LEU A 126 -15.39 -7.22 -13.12
N ILE A 127 -15.33 -6.69 -14.35
CA ILE A 127 -15.22 -5.25 -14.58
C ILE A 127 -16.53 -4.55 -14.19
N SER A 128 -17.67 -5.09 -14.62
CA SER A 128 -18.96 -4.49 -14.32
C SER A 128 -19.27 -4.49 -12.82
N GLY A 129 -18.94 -5.55 -12.09
CA GLY A 129 -19.14 -5.62 -10.63
C GLY A 129 -18.32 -4.58 -9.87
N VAL A 130 -17.07 -4.35 -10.28
CA VAL A 130 -16.23 -3.27 -9.74
C VAL A 130 -16.88 -1.89 -9.95
N MET A 131 -17.43 -1.63 -11.15
CA MET A 131 -18.14 -0.38 -11.44
C MET A 131 -19.46 -0.24 -10.65
N HIS A 132 -20.21 -1.33 -10.49
CA HIS A 132 -21.43 -1.33 -9.66
C HIS A 132 -21.13 -1.07 -8.18
N PHE A 133 -19.99 -1.55 -7.68
CA PHE A 133 -19.53 -1.23 -6.33
C PHE A 133 -19.22 0.27 -6.18
N ALA A 134 -18.58 0.89 -7.18
CA ALA A 134 -18.35 2.33 -7.19
C ALA A 134 -19.68 3.13 -7.21
N ALA A 135 -20.67 2.69 -8.00
CA ALA A 135 -22.01 3.28 -8.02
C ALA A 135 -22.74 3.11 -6.67
N PHE A 136 -22.59 1.96 -6.00
CA PHE A 136 -23.11 1.74 -4.66
C PHE A 136 -22.50 2.73 -3.66
N GLY A 137 -21.19 2.99 -3.74
CA GLY A 137 -20.52 4.03 -2.95
C GLY A 137 -21.18 5.41 -3.07
N LEU A 138 -21.57 5.81 -4.29
CA LEU A 138 -22.29 7.08 -4.54
C LEU A 138 -23.66 7.13 -3.85
N VAL A 139 -24.41 6.03 -3.91
CA VAL A 139 -25.72 5.93 -3.25
C VAL A 139 -25.58 6.06 -1.73
N VAL A 140 -24.61 5.35 -1.14
CA VAL A 140 -24.33 5.44 0.30
C VAL A 140 -23.89 6.85 0.70
N PHE A 141 -23.03 7.49 -0.10
CA PHE A 141 -22.59 8.88 0.10
C PHE A 141 -23.79 9.85 0.11
N ALA A 142 -24.67 9.74 -0.88
CA ALA A 142 -25.84 10.60 -1.03
C ALA A 142 -26.81 10.48 0.15
N ILE A 143 -27.16 9.25 0.52
CA ILE A 143 -28.06 8.97 1.66
C ILE A 143 -27.44 9.47 2.97
N SER A 144 -26.15 9.23 3.17
CA SER A 144 -25.42 9.69 4.36
C SER A 144 -25.40 11.22 4.45
N SER A 145 -25.18 11.90 3.32
CA SER A 145 -25.20 13.36 3.23
C SER A 145 -26.58 13.93 3.57
N TYR A 146 -27.65 13.31 3.07
CA TYR A 146 -29.03 13.69 3.41
C TYR A 146 -29.29 13.61 4.91
N PHE A 147 -28.94 12.50 5.55
CA PHE A 147 -29.13 12.36 6.99
C PHE A 147 -28.25 13.32 7.80
N PHE A 148 -27.04 13.58 7.34
CA PHE A 148 -26.15 14.56 7.96
C PHE A 148 -26.75 15.96 7.93
N TYR A 149 -27.14 16.45 6.75
CA TYR A 149 -27.75 17.77 6.60
C TYR A 149 -29.09 17.88 7.33
N HIS A 150 -29.89 16.81 7.34
CA HIS A 150 -31.14 16.75 8.10
C HIS A 150 -30.88 16.86 9.61
N GLU A 151 -29.88 16.15 10.13
CA GLU A 151 -29.54 16.19 11.55
C GLU A 151 -29.05 17.59 11.98
N LEU A 152 -28.38 18.33 11.10
CA LEU A 152 -27.91 19.70 11.34
C LEU A 152 -29.01 20.75 11.22
N SER A 153 -29.82 20.69 10.16
CA SER A 153 -30.84 21.70 9.84
C SER A 153 -32.20 21.44 10.51
N LYS A 154 -32.46 20.20 10.92
CA LYS A 154 -33.78 19.69 11.34
C LYS A 154 -34.88 19.88 10.29
N ASN A 155 -34.51 20.07 9.02
CA ASN A 155 -35.44 20.30 7.92
C ASN A 155 -35.20 19.27 6.80
N ARG A 156 -36.26 18.55 6.39
CA ARG A 156 -36.15 17.49 5.36
C ARG A 156 -36.02 18.07 3.95
N SER A 157 -36.77 19.12 3.64
CA SER A 157 -36.75 19.77 2.33
C SER A 157 -35.38 20.39 2.04
N LEU A 158 -34.81 21.10 3.00
CA LEU A 158 -33.47 21.67 2.87
C LEU A 158 -32.41 20.58 2.73
N ALA A 159 -32.47 19.54 3.58
CA ALA A 159 -31.54 18.43 3.49
C ALA A 159 -31.56 17.77 2.10
N LEU A 160 -32.75 17.54 1.54
CA LEU A 160 -32.92 17.01 0.19
C LEU A 160 -32.26 17.92 -0.86
N VAL A 161 -32.57 19.22 -0.84
CA VAL A 161 -32.03 20.20 -1.80
C VAL A 161 -30.51 20.31 -1.70
N LEU A 162 -29.95 20.33 -0.49
CA LEU A 162 -28.49 20.36 -0.28
C LEU A 162 -27.80 19.07 -0.72
N THR A 163 -28.43 17.91 -0.52
CA THR A 163 -27.92 16.64 -1.04
C THR A 163 -27.89 16.64 -2.56
N ILE A 164 -28.94 17.11 -3.22
CA ILE A 164 -28.98 17.27 -4.68
C ILE A 164 -27.85 18.23 -5.13
N ALA A 165 -27.70 19.38 -4.48
CA ALA A 165 -26.62 20.32 -4.80
C ALA A 165 -25.22 19.70 -4.62
N THR A 166 -25.03 18.88 -3.58
CA THR A 166 -23.76 18.17 -3.32
C THR A 166 -23.46 17.18 -4.44
N ILE A 167 -24.43 16.34 -4.80
CA ILE A 167 -24.30 15.34 -5.87
C ILE A 167 -24.11 16.01 -7.22
N LEU A 168 -24.71 17.18 -7.45
CA LEU A 168 -24.55 17.91 -8.70
C LEU A 168 -23.26 18.75 -8.76
N SER A 169 -22.32 18.58 -7.83
CA SER A 169 -21.02 19.24 -7.85
C SER A 169 -19.97 18.34 -8.52
N ALA A 170 -19.34 18.82 -9.59
CA ALA A 170 -18.34 18.07 -10.37
C ALA A 170 -17.10 17.69 -9.53
N ASN A 171 -16.77 18.49 -8.52
CA ASN A 171 -15.69 18.24 -7.56
C ASN A 171 -15.74 16.88 -6.87
N LEU A 172 -16.95 16.31 -6.73
CA LEU A 172 -17.14 15.01 -6.12
C LEU A 172 -16.46 13.90 -6.96
N TYR A 173 -16.66 13.90 -8.27
CA TYR A 173 -16.45 12.73 -9.13
C TYR A 173 -15.01 12.50 -9.60
N ARG A 174 -14.11 13.47 -9.43
CA ARG A 174 -12.75 13.42 -10.02
C ARG A 174 -11.98 12.15 -9.63
N ALA A 175 -12.06 11.72 -8.37
CA ALA A 175 -11.39 10.49 -7.94
C ALA A 175 -11.92 9.22 -8.62
N LEU A 176 -13.19 9.21 -9.03
CA LEU A 176 -13.79 8.10 -9.76
C LEU A 176 -13.44 8.16 -11.25
N VAL A 177 -13.72 9.29 -11.91
CA VAL A 177 -13.73 9.35 -13.39
C VAL A 177 -12.38 9.74 -14.01
N TRP A 178 -11.49 10.39 -13.25
CA TRP A 178 -10.13 10.70 -13.70
C TRP A 178 -9.17 9.62 -13.22
N ALA A 179 -9.09 9.40 -11.91
CA ALA A 179 -8.11 8.45 -11.34
C ALA A 179 -8.54 6.99 -11.43
N GLY A 180 -9.84 6.67 -11.30
CA GLY A 180 -10.26 5.26 -11.14
C GLY A 180 -9.92 4.67 -9.77
N GLY A 181 -9.65 5.51 -8.77
CA GLY A 181 -9.32 5.10 -7.39
C GLY A 181 -10.56 4.68 -6.59
N ILE A 182 -11.22 3.58 -7.00
CA ILE A 182 -12.51 3.14 -6.44
C ILE A 182 -12.49 2.99 -4.91
N PRO A 183 -11.45 2.42 -4.28
CA PRO A 183 -11.39 2.37 -2.83
C PRO A 183 -11.41 3.75 -2.14
N PHE A 184 -10.67 4.73 -2.69
CA PHE A 184 -10.70 6.10 -2.18
C PHE A 184 -12.07 6.73 -2.39
N TRP A 185 -12.64 6.59 -3.60
CA TRP A 185 -13.98 7.07 -3.95
C TRP A 185 -15.04 6.59 -2.97
N THR A 186 -15.12 5.28 -2.73
CA THR A 186 -16.12 4.71 -1.82
C THR A 186 -15.92 5.17 -0.37
N THR A 187 -14.68 5.48 0.03
CA THR A 187 -14.39 6.02 1.37
C THR A 187 -14.99 7.39 1.62
N GLN A 188 -15.22 8.18 0.57
CA GLN A 188 -15.80 9.52 0.71
C GLN A 188 -17.16 9.50 1.42
N ALA A 189 -17.92 8.40 1.29
CA ALA A 189 -19.21 8.21 1.96
C ALA A 189 -19.10 8.23 3.50
N PHE A 190 -17.94 7.90 4.05
CA PHE A 190 -17.74 7.86 5.50
C PHE A 190 -17.68 9.25 6.14
N TYR A 191 -17.30 10.31 5.41
CA TYR A 191 -17.33 11.65 5.98
C TYR A 191 -18.75 12.09 6.40
N PRO A 192 -19.74 12.18 5.49
CA PRO A 192 -21.09 12.55 5.89
C PRO A 192 -21.73 11.50 6.83
N LEU A 193 -21.40 10.22 6.71
CA LEU A 193 -21.91 9.17 7.61
C LEU A 193 -21.42 9.38 9.06
N VAL A 194 -20.12 9.54 9.25
CA VAL A 194 -19.53 9.82 10.57
C VAL A 194 -20.04 11.15 11.11
N GLY A 195 -20.15 12.17 10.25
CA GLY A 195 -20.74 13.46 10.59
C GLY A 195 -22.17 13.36 11.13
N PHE A 196 -23.03 12.61 10.43
CA PHE A 196 -24.38 12.31 10.91
C PHE A 196 -24.36 11.62 12.27
N LEU A 197 -23.61 10.53 12.40
CA LEU A 197 -23.60 9.69 13.59
C LEU A 197 -23.07 10.44 14.82
N ILE A 198 -21.98 11.19 14.67
CA ILE A 198 -21.36 11.91 15.79
C ILE A 198 -22.22 13.07 16.27
N ILE A 199 -22.82 13.83 15.35
CA ILE A 199 -23.73 14.93 15.71
C ILE A 199 -24.99 14.37 16.37
N LYS A 200 -25.55 13.28 15.83
CA LYS A 200 -26.70 12.60 16.44
C LYS A 200 -26.37 12.07 17.84
N ALA A 201 -25.16 11.56 18.04
CA ALA A 201 -24.68 11.13 19.36
C ALA A 201 -24.65 12.29 20.35
N LEU A 202 -24.08 13.44 19.95
CA LEU A 202 -23.98 14.63 20.81
C LEU A 202 -25.35 15.25 21.10
N ASN A 203 -26.27 15.24 20.13
CA ASN A 203 -27.62 15.80 20.29
C ASN A 203 -28.55 14.91 21.12
N SER A 204 -28.46 13.59 20.98
CA SER A 204 -29.32 12.63 21.67
C SER A 204 -28.74 12.11 22.99
N ARG A 205 -27.44 12.28 23.24
CA ARG A 205 -26.67 11.67 24.35
C ARG A 205 -26.75 10.15 24.40
N ASN A 206 -27.08 9.51 23.27
CA ASN A 206 -27.14 8.08 23.20
C ASN A 206 -25.80 7.51 22.70
N ALA A 207 -25.13 6.77 23.57
CA ALA A 207 -23.82 6.17 23.31
C ALA A 207 -23.82 5.21 22.10
N LYS A 208 -24.97 4.65 21.71
CA LYS A 208 -25.07 3.78 20.52
C LYS A 208 -24.64 4.51 19.26
N TRP A 209 -25.05 5.76 19.08
CA TRP A 209 -24.65 6.57 17.92
C TRP A 209 -23.17 6.91 17.96
N PHE A 210 -22.61 7.11 19.15
CA PHE A 210 -21.19 7.37 19.34
C PHE A 210 -20.35 6.15 18.94
N TYR A 211 -20.74 4.95 19.38
CA TYR A 211 -20.06 3.71 18.99
C TYR A 211 -20.23 3.41 17.49
N LEU A 212 -21.40 3.67 16.91
CA LEU A 212 -21.60 3.57 15.45
C LEU A 212 -20.69 4.55 14.70
N ALA A 213 -20.54 5.79 15.18
CA ALA A 213 -19.63 6.76 14.59
C ALA A 213 -18.18 6.26 14.63
N ALA A 214 -17.75 5.67 15.75
CA ALA A 214 -16.40 5.12 15.88
C ALA A 214 -16.17 3.89 14.96
N ILE A 215 -17.16 3.01 14.83
CA ILE A 215 -17.11 1.91 13.86
C ILE A 215 -17.00 2.46 12.44
N ALA A 216 -17.86 3.39 12.05
CA ALA A 216 -17.85 3.98 10.71
C ALA A 216 -16.50 4.68 10.43
N ALA A 217 -15.98 5.44 11.38
CA ALA A 217 -14.69 6.09 11.27
C ALA A 217 -13.54 5.08 11.10
N GLY A 218 -13.53 3.99 11.89
CA GLY A 218 -12.55 2.92 11.78
C GLY A 218 -12.63 2.13 10.47
N LEU A 219 -13.84 1.84 9.98
CA LEU A 219 -14.04 1.20 8.67
C LEU A 219 -13.61 2.13 7.52
N GLY A 220 -13.89 3.43 7.63
CA GLY A 220 -13.39 4.43 6.69
C GLY A 220 -11.85 4.50 6.66
N LEU A 221 -11.21 4.32 7.82
CA LEU A 221 -9.75 4.25 7.95
C LEU A 221 -9.17 2.98 7.30
N MET A 222 -9.78 1.80 7.50
CA MET A 222 -9.37 0.57 6.79
C MET A 222 -9.61 0.67 5.28
N GLY A 223 -10.66 1.39 4.89
CA GLY A 223 -11.02 1.64 3.52
C GLY A 223 -10.02 2.54 2.82
N HIS A 224 -9.84 3.78 3.30
CA HIS A 224 -8.73 4.61 2.88
C HIS A 224 -8.25 5.64 3.90
N PRO A 225 -7.01 5.53 4.45
CA PRO A 225 -6.56 6.33 5.57
C PRO A 225 -6.43 7.80 5.21
N GLN A 226 -6.09 8.10 3.96
CA GLN A 226 -5.96 9.47 3.49
C GLN A 226 -7.25 10.30 3.65
N GLY A 227 -8.42 9.75 3.28
CA GLY A 227 -9.70 10.44 3.47
C GLY A 227 -10.07 10.60 4.95
N PHE A 228 -9.71 9.60 5.77
CA PHE A 228 -9.87 9.69 7.22
C PHE A 228 -9.01 10.81 7.81
N LEU A 229 -7.71 10.85 7.51
CA LEU A 229 -6.75 11.76 8.12
C LEU A 229 -6.95 13.21 7.67
N ASN A 230 -7.19 13.44 6.38
CA ASN A 230 -7.33 14.79 5.86
C ASN A 230 -8.71 15.40 6.15
N VAL A 231 -9.78 14.59 6.22
CA VAL A 231 -11.16 15.12 6.31
C VAL A 231 -11.86 14.68 7.60
N ILE A 232 -12.00 13.37 7.84
CA ILE A 232 -12.82 12.84 8.95
C ILE A 232 -12.21 13.20 10.32
N PHE A 233 -10.89 13.05 10.47
CA PHE A 233 -10.16 13.31 11.71
C PHE A 233 -10.25 14.78 12.13
N PRO A 234 -9.83 15.78 11.32
CA PRO A 234 -9.94 17.19 11.69
C PRO A 234 -11.39 17.62 11.92
N PHE A 235 -12.34 17.15 11.09
CA PHE A 235 -13.75 17.41 11.31
C PHE A 235 -14.24 16.90 12.68
N CYS A 236 -14.00 15.62 13.00
CA CYS A 236 -14.44 15.03 14.26
C CYS A 236 -13.77 15.68 15.47
N LEU A 237 -12.49 16.04 15.35
CA LEU A 237 -11.76 16.75 16.39
C LEU A 237 -12.43 18.09 16.70
N LEU A 238 -12.69 18.91 15.67
CA LEU A 238 -13.35 20.21 15.82
C LEU A 238 -14.75 20.07 16.43
N VAL A 239 -15.55 19.11 15.93
CA VAL A 239 -16.90 18.85 16.45
C VAL A 239 -16.85 18.41 17.91
N LEU A 240 -15.98 17.47 18.29
CA LEU A 240 -15.90 16.97 19.67
C LEU A 240 -15.38 18.05 20.65
N ILE A 241 -14.52 18.97 20.20
CA ILE A 241 -14.02 20.10 21.00
C ILE A 241 -15.10 21.18 21.14
N PHE A 242 -15.67 21.66 20.04
CA PHE A 242 -16.44 22.91 20.05
C PHE A 242 -17.95 22.70 20.05
N TYR A 243 -18.47 21.67 19.37
CA TYR A 243 -19.92 21.51 19.19
C TYR A 243 -20.62 21.35 20.54
N SER A 244 -21.64 22.18 20.79
CA SER A 244 -22.34 22.20 22.08
C SER A 244 -23.63 21.37 22.08
N GLY A 245 -24.21 21.09 20.91
CA GLY A 245 -25.43 20.29 20.78
C GLY A 245 -26.56 20.81 21.68
N ARG A 246 -27.07 19.94 22.58
CA ARG A 246 -28.13 20.27 23.53
C ARG A 246 -27.67 20.98 24.80
N ASP A 247 -26.44 20.77 25.26
CA ASP A 247 -25.94 21.23 26.57
C ASP A 247 -24.42 21.42 26.58
N HIS A 248 -23.91 22.36 27.37
CA HIS A 248 -22.48 22.61 27.49
C HIS A 248 -21.74 21.46 28.21
N LEU A 249 -20.83 20.78 27.51
CA LEU A 249 -19.93 19.78 28.10
C LEU A 249 -18.67 20.45 28.67
N ARG A 250 -18.24 20.05 29.88
CA ARG A 250 -16.95 20.48 30.46
C ARG A 250 -15.78 19.92 29.63
N PHE A 251 -14.69 20.68 29.54
CA PHE A 251 -13.49 20.32 28.76
C PHE A 251 -12.96 18.92 29.06
N ARG A 252 -12.83 18.53 30.34
CA ARG A 252 -12.37 17.18 30.74
C ARG A 252 -13.22 16.05 30.13
N LYS A 253 -14.56 16.22 30.06
CA LYS A 253 -15.44 15.22 29.44
C LYS A 253 -15.25 15.18 27.91
N ARG A 254 -15.00 16.32 27.28
CA ARG A 254 -14.70 16.39 25.83
C ARG A 254 -13.40 15.65 25.50
N LEU A 255 -12.36 15.84 26.31
CA LEU A 255 -11.11 15.09 26.16
C LEU A 255 -11.35 13.58 26.26
N GLY A 256 -12.17 13.12 27.22
CA GLY A 256 -12.57 11.72 27.31
C GLY A 256 -13.29 11.20 26.06
N TYR A 257 -14.22 11.98 25.49
CA TYR A 257 -14.88 11.62 24.23
C TYR A 257 -13.90 11.54 23.05
N ILE A 258 -12.96 12.48 22.95
CA ILE A 258 -11.93 12.51 21.90
C ILE A 258 -11.07 11.24 21.97
N LEU A 259 -10.48 10.98 23.15
CA LEU A 259 -9.62 9.81 23.37
C LEU A 259 -10.37 8.50 23.11
N THR A 260 -11.63 8.40 23.57
CA THR A 260 -12.44 7.20 23.36
C THR A 260 -12.83 7.03 21.90
N PHE A 261 -13.27 8.09 21.22
CA PHE A 261 -13.69 8.03 19.82
C PHE A 261 -12.54 7.59 18.91
N PHE A 262 -11.41 8.29 19.00
CA PHE A 262 -10.26 7.98 18.17
C PHE A 262 -9.62 6.65 18.57
N GLY A 263 -9.50 6.36 19.87
CA GLY A 263 -8.99 5.06 20.33
C GLY A 263 -9.80 3.88 19.78
N LEU A 264 -11.14 3.95 19.85
CA LEU A 264 -12.01 2.92 19.26
C LEU A 264 -11.92 2.87 17.73
N SER A 265 -11.89 4.03 17.07
CA SER A 265 -11.78 4.11 15.60
C SER A 265 -10.46 3.50 15.11
N PHE A 266 -9.35 3.78 15.80
CA PHE A 266 -8.04 3.19 15.49
C PHE A 266 -7.98 1.69 15.78
N LEU A 267 -8.64 1.21 16.86
CA LEU A 267 -8.71 -0.22 17.15
C LEU A 267 -9.55 -0.98 16.10
N VAL A 268 -10.68 -0.42 15.67
CA VAL A 268 -11.43 -0.95 14.52
C VAL A 268 -10.57 -0.89 13.26
N GLY A 269 -9.88 0.22 13.03
CA GLY A 269 -9.03 0.45 11.86
C GLY A 269 -7.64 -0.19 11.89
N LEU A 270 -7.32 -0.98 12.92
CA LEU A 270 -5.95 -1.34 13.27
C LEU A 270 -5.14 -1.99 12.12
N PRO A 271 -5.70 -2.92 11.31
CA PRO A 271 -4.99 -3.46 10.16
C PRO A 271 -4.53 -2.40 9.15
N GLY A 272 -5.33 -1.35 8.93
CA GLY A 272 -5.00 -0.26 8.00
C GLY A 272 -4.01 0.76 8.57
N VAL A 273 -3.88 0.87 9.90
CA VAL A 273 -3.03 1.87 10.58
C VAL A 273 -1.56 1.45 10.63
N LEU A 274 -1.28 0.15 10.72
CA LEU A 274 0.04 -0.39 11.03
C LEU A 274 0.93 -0.70 9.81
N LEU A 275 0.50 -0.34 8.60
CA LEU A 275 1.30 -0.41 7.36
C LEU A 275 2.31 0.75 7.24
N ASP A 276 3.07 1.03 8.32
CA ASP A 276 4.01 2.16 8.44
C ASP A 276 3.39 3.57 8.26
N PHE A 277 2.06 3.66 8.13
CA PHE A 277 1.35 4.90 7.83
C PHE A 277 1.42 5.94 8.96
N LEU A 278 1.39 5.50 10.22
CA LEU A 278 1.37 6.41 11.38
C LEU A 278 2.74 7.09 11.63
N PRO A 279 3.89 6.37 11.61
CA PRO A 279 5.21 7.02 11.60
C PRO A 279 5.40 7.98 10.43
N THR A 280 5.01 7.59 9.20
CA THR A 280 5.07 8.48 8.03
C THR A 280 4.16 9.70 8.16
N PHE A 281 3.00 9.55 8.81
CA PHE A 281 2.11 10.67 9.12
C PHE A 281 2.76 11.66 10.10
N PHE A 282 3.36 11.17 11.19
CA PHE A 282 4.05 12.07 12.13
C PHE A 282 5.28 12.73 11.50
N GLN A 283 6.07 11.99 10.72
CA GLN A 283 7.23 12.52 10.02
C GLN A 283 6.84 13.54 8.95
N GLY A 284 5.84 13.25 8.12
CA GLY A 284 5.37 14.18 7.09
C GLY A 284 4.75 15.44 7.69
N PHE A 285 4.00 15.33 8.79
CA PHE A 285 3.51 16.49 9.53
C PHE A 285 4.66 17.38 10.01
N LEU A 286 5.68 16.80 10.66
CA LEU A 286 6.88 17.53 11.09
C LEU A 286 7.62 18.17 9.90
N GLN A 287 7.71 17.46 8.78
CA GLN A 287 8.39 17.92 7.57
C GLN A 287 7.66 19.10 6.91
N ILE A 288 6.32 19.14 6.95
CA ILE A 288 5.53 20.28 6.48
C ILE A 288 5.88 21.55 7.27
N PHE A 289 5.97 21.46 8.61
CA PHE A 289 6.40 22.61 9.43
C PHE A 289 7.86 22.99 9.17
N ALA A 290 8.75 22.01 9.01
CA ALA A 290 10.17 22.26 8.75
C ALA A 290 10.43 22.90 7.37
N THR A 291 9.55 22.68 6.38
CA THR A 291 9.75 23.15 4.99
C THR A 291 8.77 24.25 4.57
N PHE A 292 7.94 24.75 5.48
CA PHE A 292 6.88 25.71 5.18
C PHE A 292 7.40 27.00 4.51
N GLY A 293 8.52 27.55 5.00
CA GLY A 293 9.11 28.79 4.47
C GLY A 293 9.81 28.63 3.11
N THR A 294 10.28 27.43 2.76
CA THR A 294 11.11 27.19 1.55
C THR A 294 10.32 26.71 0.34
N ARG A 295 9.06 26.31 0.53
CA ARG A 295 8.17 25.80 -0.54
C ARG A 295 7.26 26.86 -1.14
N PHE A 296 7.05 27.98 -0.43
CA PHE A 296 6.18 29.06 -0.87
C PHE A 296 6.71 29.70 -2.17
N GLY A 297 6.06 29.43 -3.31
CA GLY A 297 6.45 29.95 -4.62
C GLY A 297 6.76 28.89 -5.68
N LYS A 298 6.89 27.61 -5.30
CA LYS A 298 7.15 26.48 -6.22
C LYS A 298 5.85 25.80 -6.65
N ALA A 299 5.88 25.03 -7.73
CA ALA A 299 4.79 24.10 -8.08
C ALA A 299 5.08 22.68 -7.60
N GLN A 300 4.05 21.83 -7.54
CA GLN A 300 4.23 20.42 -7.24
C GLN A 300 5.12 19.77 -8.30
N GLY A 301 6.20 19.12 -7.85
CA GLY A 301 7.19 18.50 -8.74
C GLY A 301 8.34 19.41 -9.22
N ILE A 302 8.39 20.68 -8.79
CA ILE A 302 9.50 21.59 -9.14
C ILE A 302 10.35 21.87 -7.89
N GLU A 303 11.62 21.46 -7.93
CA GLU A 303 12.56 21.59 -6.81
C GLU A 303 13.14 23.01 -6.67
N THR A 304 13.29 23.74 -7.76
CA THR A 304 13.82 25.12 -7.82
C THR A 304 12.74 26.12 -8.22
N THR A 305 12.88 27.40 -7.84
CA THR A 305 11.95 28.42 -8.33
C THR A 305 12.30 28.69 -9.81
N PRO A 306 11.35 28.55 -10.76
CA PRO A 306 11.61 28.82 -12.18
C PRO A 306 12.11 30.24 -12.38
N THR A 307 13.12 30.41 -13.22
CA THR A 307 13.55 31.74 -13.68
C THR A 307 12.52 32.33 -14.65
N LEU A 308 12.58 33.63 -14.92
CA LEU A 308 11.69 34.29 -15.88
C LEU A 308 11.79 33.74 -17.32
N THR A 309 12.85 32.99 -17.62
CA THR A 309 13.10 32.35 -18.91
C THR A 309 12.57 30.92 -19.00
N ASP A 310 12.15 30.31 -17.89
CA ASP A 310 11.60 28.94 -17.84
C ASP A 310 10.07 28.97 -18.05
N THR A 311 9.66 29.06 -19.32
CA THR A 311 8.25 29.15 -19.71
C THR A 311 7.43 27.95 -19.25
N THR A 312 7.99 26.74 -19.32
CA THR A 312 7.31 25.49 -18.90
C THR A 312 7.10 25.46 -17.39
N GLY A 313 8.14 25.81 -16.60
CA GLY A 313 8.01 25.91 -15.14
C GLY A 313 6.99 26.95 -14.71
N LEU A 314 6.93 28.10 -15.41
CA LEU A 314 5.92 29.14 -15.18
C LEU A 314 4.50 28.67 -15.55
N GLU A 315 4.33 27.91 -16.63
CA GLU A 315 3.05 27.31 -17.02
C GLU A 315 2.57 26.26 -16.01
N ILE A 316 3.46 25.41 -15.49
CA ILE A 316 3.12 24.43 -14.43
C ILE A 316 2.71 25.15 -13.14
N ILE A 317 3.42 26.22 -12.75
CA ILE A 317 3.03 27.06 -11.61
C ILE A 317 1.64 27.64 -11.83
N LYS A 318 1.38 28.20 -13.01
CA LYS A 318 0.08 28.79 -13.35
C LYS A 318 -1.01 27.73 -13.29
N PHE A 319 -0.83 26.59 -13.96
CA PHE A 319 -1.75 25.46 -13.93
C PHE A 319 -2.09 25.05 -12.49
N THR A 320 -1.07 24.85 -11.65
CA THR A 320 -1.19 24.44 -10.24
C THR A 320 -1.96 25.46 -9.41
N ARG A 321 -1.73 26.76 -9.62
CA ARG A 321 -2.45 27.83 -8.93
C ARG A 321 -3.89 27.95 -9.42
N ASP A 322 -4.12 27.78 -10.71
CA ASP A 322 -5.43 27.87 -11.33
C ASP A 322 -6.36 26.72 -10.88
N GLN A 323 -5.80 25.57 -10.47
CA GLN A 323 -6.58 24.47 -9.90
C GLN A 323 -7.41 24.90 -8.68
N PHE A 324 -6.96 25.88 -7.88
CA PHE A 324 -7.71 26.39 -6.73
C PHE A 324 -9.09 26.92 -7.12
N ASN A 325 -9.24 27.45 -8.33
CA ASN A 325 -10.52 27.99 -8.80
C ASN A 325 -11.62 26.91 -8.92
N TYR A 326 -11.25 25.63 -9.04
CA TYR A 326 -12.22 24.53 -9.06
C TYR A 326 -12.98 24.37 -7.75
N VAL A 327 -12.47 24.88 -6.62
CA VAL A 327 -13.23 25.00 -5.37
C VAL A 327 -14.57 25.69 -5.60
N PHE A 328 -14.59 26.76 -6.42
CA PHE A 328 -15.77 27.57 -6.66
C PHE A 328 -16.52 27.18 -7.94
N SER A 329 -15.80 26.89 -9.03
CA SER A 329 -16.44 26.64 -10.33
C SER A 329 -17.08 25.26 -10.46
N ASP A 330 -16.53 24.25 -9.79
CA ASP A 330 -17.03 22.87 -9.85
C ASP A 330 -17.91 22.50 -8.62
N THR A 331 -18.12 23.44 -7.70
CA THR A 331 -19.12 23.35 -6.62
C THR A 331 -20.40 24.07 -7.05
N GLN A 332 -21.57 23.49 -6.78
CA GLN A 332 -22.84 24.10 -7.17
C GLN A 332 -23.01 25.53 -6.63
N GLN A 333 -23.14 26.50 -7.53
CA GLN A 333 -23.18 27.94 -7.21
C GLN A 333 -24.29 28.31 -6.23
N PHE A 334 -25.43 27.60 -6.30
CA PHE A 334 -26.54 27.77 -5.39
C PHE A 334 -26.12 27.66 -3.91
N VAL A 335 -25.18 26.77 -3.59
CA VAL A 335 -24.73 26.56 -2.20
C VAL A 335 -24.03 27.81 -1.65
N TRP A 336 -23.23 28.50 -2.48
CA TRP A 336 -22.51 29.72 -2.09
C TRP A 336 -23.47 30.89 -1.84
N PHE A 337 -24.45 31.07 -2.72
CA PHE A 337 -25.49 32.09 -2.55
C PHE A 337 -26.26 31.84 -1.25
N PHE A 338 -26.72 30.61 -1.04
CA PHE A 338 -27.53 30.26 0.12
C PHE A 338 -26.73 30.34 1.44
N LEU A 339 -25.45 29.96 1.42
CA LEU A 339 -24.54 30.16 2.55
C LEU A 339 -24.43 31.64 2.92
N SER A 340 -24.20 32.51 1.94
CA SER A 340 -24.03 33.95 2.16
C SER A 340 -25.30 34.57 2.73
N THR A 341 -26.46 34.25 2.14
CA THR A 341 -27.76 34.72 2.63
C THR A 341 -28.04 34.25 4.06
N LEU A 342 -27.83 32.96 4.36
CA LEU A 342 -28.11 32.43 5.70
C LEU A 342 -27.12 32.91 6.75
N ALA A 343 -25.85 33.14 6.40
CA ALA A 343 -24.89 33.74 7.32
C ALA A 343 -25.34 35.16 7.72
N ILE A 344 -25.78 35.99 6.75
CA ILE A 344 -26.30 37.34 7.01
C ILE A 344 -27.57 37.26 7.89
N VAL A 345 -28.54 36.43 7.51
CA VAL A 345 -29.79 36.26 8.29
C VAL A 345 -29.47 35.80 9.71
N TRP A 346 -28.57 34.84 9.87
CA TRP A 346 -28.19 34.33 11.18
C TRP A 346 -27.52 35.41 12.04
N CYS A 347 -26.65 36.26 11.48
CA CYS A 347 -26.06 37.41 12.17
C CYS A 347 -27.13 38.35 12.74
N PHE A 348 -28.22 38.59 12.00
CA PHE A 348 -29.36 39.35 12.53
C PHE A 348 -30.08 38.61 13.67
N THR A 349 -30.26 37.28 13.57
CA THR A 349 -30.90 36.49 14.63
C THR A 349 -30.09 36.42 15.93
N LEU A 350 -28.76 36.52 15.86
CA LEU A 350 -27.88 36.53 17.03
C LEU A 350 -28.20 37.70 17.98
N ILE A 351 -28.60 38.85 17.44
CA ILE A 351 -28.96 40.04 18.22
C ILE A 351 -30.11 39.72 19.18
N TYR A 352 -31.06 38.88 18.77
CA TYR A 352 -32.28 38.59 19.53
C TYR A 352 -32.24 37.26 20.29
N ARG A 353 -31.13 36.53 20.26
CA ARG A 353 -31.02 35.18 20.83
C ARG A 353 -30.62 35.22 22.32
N ASN A 354 -31.38 34.54 23.17
CA ASN A 354 -31.11 34.44 24.62
C ASN A 354 -29.85 33.61 24.96
N HIS A 355 -29.44 32.68 24.10
CA HIS A 355 -28.27 31.80 24.31
C HIS A 355 -27.24 31.94 23.18
N ARG A 356 -26.67 33.15 23.02
CA ARG A 356 -25.75 33.50 21.91
C ARG A 356 -24.52 32.60 21.81
N ILE A 357 -23.86 32.31 22.95
CA ILE A 357 -22.64 31.48 23.00
C ILE A 357 -22.91 30.07 22.46
N ARG A 358 -24.06 29.48 22.79
CA ARG A 358 -24.43 28.14 22.30
C ARG A 358 -24.64 28.11 20.79
N GLY A 359 -25.28 29.14 20.25
CA GLY A 359 -25.43 29.30 18.80
C GLY A 359 -24.09 29.38 18.08
N LEU A 360 -23.17 30.19 18.61
CA LEU A 360 -21.79 30.32 18.12
C LEU A 360 -21.05 28.98 18.15
N LEU A 361 -21.06 28.29 19.29
CA LEU A 361 -20.37 26.99 19.45
C LEU A 361 -20.93 25.87 18.54
N ASN A 362 -22.17 25.98 18.09
CA ASN A 362 -22.74 25.02 17.15
C ASN A 362 -22.32 25.27 15.69
N ILE A 363 -21.98 26.51 15.33
CA ILE A 363 -21.52 26.88 13.98
C ILE A 363 -20.00 26.82 13.87
N LEU A 364 -19.30 27.28 14.92
CA LEU A 364 -17.83 27.39 14.98
C LEU A 364 -17.08 26.17 14.43
N PRO A 365 -17.35 24.91 14.83
CA PRO A 365 -16.60 23.77 14.30
C PRO A 365 -16.76 23.61 12.79
N PHE A 366 -17.92 23.93 12.23
CA PHE A 366 -18.17 23.84 10.78
C PHE A 366 -17.52 24.99 10.02
N THR A 367 -17.49 26.19 10.59
CA THR A 367 -16.78 27.34 10.02
C THR A 367 -15.27 27.11 10.02
N LEU A 368 -14.71 26.62 11.13
CA LEU A 368 -13.29 26.28 11.23
C LEU A 368 -12.92 25.16 10.27
N PHE A 369 -13.77 24.12 10.18
CA PHE A 369 -13.53 23.02 9.26
C PHE A 369 -13.62 23.45 7.79
N PHE A 370 -14.62 24.26 7.43
CA PHE A 370 -14.71 24.84 6.10
C PHE A 370 -13.47 25.69 5.76
N GLY A 371 -13.02 26.55 6.69
CA GLY A 371 -11.79 27.32 6.52
C GLY A 371 -10.54 26.44 6.37
N TYR A 372 -10.46 25.35 7.12
CA TYR A 372 -9.40 24.35 7.00
C TYR A 372 -9.38 23.74 5.59
N GLU A 373 -10.51 23.25 5.08
CA GLU A 373 -10.58 22.63 3.74
C GLU A 373 -10.15 23.60 2.62
N ILE A 374 -10.63 24.85 2.67
CA ILE A 374 -10.22 25.88 1.71
C ILE A 374 -8.71 26.14 1.82
N SER A 375 -8.19 26.22 3.04
CA SER A 375 -6.76 26.45 3.29
C SER A 375 -5.90 25.31 2.79
N VAL A 376 -6.33 24.05 2.99
CA VAL A 376 -5.62 22.85 2.53
C VAL A 376 -5.49 22.84 1.01
N VAL A 377 -6.56 23.13 0.27
CA VAL A 377 -6.50 23.21 -1.20
C VAL A 377 -5.68 24.41 -1.68
N PHE A 378 -5.79 25.56 -1.01
CA PHE A 378 -4.98 26.75 -1.32
C PHE A 378 -3.48 26.48 -1.12
N LEU A 379 -3.12 25.87 0.01
CA LEU A 379 -1.73 25.50 0.33
C LEU A 379 -1.20 24.47 -0.67
N PHE A 380 -2.02 23.52 -1.09
CA PHE A 380 -1.66 22.55 -2.12
C PHE A 380 -1.38 23.23 -3.47
N SER A 381 -2.16 24.25 -3.83
CA SER A 381 -1.92 25.11 -4.99
C SER A 381 -0.58 25.87 -4.94
N ARG A 382 0.08 25.87 -3.78
CA ARG A 382 1.37 26.50 -3.49
C ARG A 382 2.44 25.48 -3.07
N ASN A 383 2.27 24.22 -3.48
CA ASN A 383 3.21 23.12 -3.25
C ASN A 383 3.40 22.72 -1.76
N ILE A 384 2.36 22.93 -0.94
CA ILE A 384 2.29 22.44 0.43
C ILE A 384 1.22 21.34 0.47
N ASP A 385 1.66 20.08 0.38
CA ASP A 385 0.78 18.92 0.41
C ASP A 385 0.50 18.44 1.83
N ILE A 386 -0.75 18.60 2.28
CA ILE A 386 -1.27 18.09 3.55
C ILE A 386 -2.03 16.79 3.28
N TYR A 387 -1.31 15.75 2.83
CA TYR A 387 -1.84 14.42 2.54
C TYR A 387 -3.00 14.39 1.51
N ILE A 388 -2.97 15.28 0.52
CA ILE A 388 -3.88 15.27 -0.64
C ILE A 388 -3.42 14.28 -1.71
N GLY A 389 -2.10 14.11 -1.91
CA GLY A 389 -1.57 13.08 -2.81
C GLY A 389 -2.01 13.20 -4.28
N GLY A 390 -2.60 14.32 -4.69
CA GLY A 390 -3.03 14.60 -6.07
C GLY A 390 -4.31 15.43 -6.19
N TRP A 391 -4.39 16.26 -7.24
CA TRP A 391 -5.51 17.19 -7.49
C TRP A 391 -6.89 16.52 -7.55
N TYR A 392 -6.96 15.29 -8.06
CA TYR A 392 -8.21 14.54 -8.16
C TYR A 392 -8.83 14.15 -6.79
N LYS A 393 -8.07 14.27 -5.69
CA LYS A 393 -8.52 14.02 -4.31
C LYS A 393 -8.77 15.30 -3.50
N ALA A 394 -8.46 16.48 -4.03
CA ALA A 394 -8.41 17.72 -3.25
C ALA A 394 -9.79 18.31 -2.93
N PHE A 395 -10.79 18.11 -3.81
CA PHE A 395 -11.99 18.95 -3.82
C PHE A 395 -13.28 18.29 -3.33
N TRP A 396 -13.31 16.96 -3.18
CA TRP A 396 -14.56 16.20 -2.97
C TRP A 396 -15.28 16.55 -1.65
N SER A 397 -14.54 16.96 -0.62
CA SER A 397 -15.05 17.34 0.70
C SER A 397 -15.71 18.73 0.70
N ILE A 398 -15.32 19.63 -0.21
CA ILE A 398 -15.80 21.01 -0.30
C ILE A 398 -17.34 21.09 -0.39
N PRO A 399 -18.03 20.45 -1.36
CA PRO A 399 -19.49 20.55 -1.46
C PRO A 399 -20.20 20.03 -0.21
N VAL A 400 -19.60 19.04 0.49
CA VAL A 400 -20.14 18.50 1.74
C VAL A 400 -19.96 19.46 2.90
N ALA A 401 -18.75 20.01 3.07
CA ALA A 401 -18.42 20.97 4.13
C ALA A 401 -19.26 22.25 4.00
N THR A 402 -19.37 22.81 2.79
CA THR A 402 -20.18 24.00 2.52
C THR A 402 -21.66 23.73 2.77
N SER A 403 -22.20 22.61 2.29
CA SER A 403 -23.61 22.24 2.52
C SER A 403 -23.91 21.96 3.99
N ALA A 404 -22.98 21.35 4.73
CA ALA A 404 -23.10 21.16 6.17
C ALA A 404 -23.14 22.50 6.90
N LEU A 405 -22.28 23.45 6.52
CA LEU A 405 -22.26 24.79 7.10
C LEU A 405 -23.59 25.53 6.84
N VAL A 406 -24.11 25.46 5.61
CA VAL A 406 -25.44 25.96 5.24
C VAL A 406 -26.53 25.34 6.11
N ALA A 407 -26.53 24.01 6.27
CA ALA A 407 -27.51 23.29 7.07
C ALA A 407 -27.50 23.74 8.54
N VAL A 408 -26.31 23.97 9.12
CA VAL A 408 -26.17 24.44 10.50
C VAL A 408 -26.65 25.88 10.64
N PHE A 409 -26.27 26.80 9.74
CA PHE A 409 -26.76 28.18 9.78
C PHE A 409 -28.29 28.23 9.71
N PHE A 410 -28.89 27.43 8.82
CA PHE A 410 -30.34 27.31 8.74
C PHE A 410 -30.95 26.78 10.05
N GLY A 411 -30.43 25.66 10.56
CA GLY A 411 -30.93 25.05 11.80
C GLY A 411 -30.86 26.03 12.99
N GLN A 412 -29.75 26.76 13.14
CA GLN A 412 -29.60 27.77 14.19
C GLN A 412 -30.51 28.99 14.01
N THR A 413 -30.80 29.37 12.77
CA THR A 413 -31.74 30.45 12.44
C THR A 413 -33.17 30.04 12.81
N ILE A 414 -33.59 28.85 12.40
CA ILE A 414 -34.92 28.30 12.74
C ILE A 414 -35.07 28.09 14.25
N ASP A 415 -34.07 27.53 14.93
CA ASP A 415 -34.10 27.39 16.40
C ASP A 415 -34.29 28.74 17.10
N SER A 416 -33.69 29.81 16.56
CA SER A 416 -33.86 31.17 17.09
C SER A 416 -35.26 31.71 16.81
N PHE A 417 -35.79 31.45 15.61
CA PHE A 417 -37.17 31.81 15.25
C PHE A 417 -38.21 31.10 16.14
N LEU A 418 -38.01 29.82 16.42
CA LEU A 418 -38.91 29.02 17.24
C LEU A 418 -38.94 29.46 18.71
N GLN A 419 -37.92 30.16 19.20
CA GLN A 419 -37.89 30.70 20.56
C GLN A 419 -38.81 31.93 20.75
N PHE A 420 -39.34 32.52 19.67
CA PHE A 420 -40.33 33.60 19.73
C PHE A 420 -41.75 33.13 20.11
N GLU A 421 -41.95 31.85 20.48
CA GLU A 421 -43.23 31.29 20.98
C GLU A 421 -43.84 32.04 22.18
N LYS A 422 -43.09 32.94 22.84
CA LYS A 422 -43.60 33.82 23.90
C LYS A 422 -44.53 34.93 23.39
N ILE A 423 -44.59 35.19 22.08
CA ILE A 423 -45.49 36.19 21.47
C ILE A 423 -46.75 35.48 20.93
N LYS A 424 -47.94 35.84 21.45
CA LYS A 424 -49.23 35.16 21.15
C LYS A 424 -49.51 34.95 19.65
N PHE A 425 -49.15 35.90 18.79
CA PHE A 425 -49.31 35.80 17.34
C PHE A 425 -48.48 34.66 16.72
N PHE A 426 -47.24 34.46 17.18
CA PHE A 426 -46.32 33.44 16.66
C PHE A 426 -46.69 32.01 17.07
N LYS A 427 -47.49 31.84 18.14
CA LYS A 427 -47.97 30.53 18.60
C LYS A 427 -48.87 29.83 17.56
N TYR A 428 -49.65 30.59 16.80
CA TYR A 428 -50.60 30.06 15.81
C TYR A 428 -50.11 30.17 14.35
N SER A 429 -49.21 31.11 14.04
CA SER A 429 -48.66 31.31 12.69
C SER A 429 -47.43 30.45 12.35
N LYS A 430 -46.83 29.78 13.35
CA LYS A 430 -45.63 28.92 13.19
C LYS A 430 -45.82 27.78 12.18
N TRP A 431 -46.93 27.05 12.25
CA TRP A 431 -47.15 25.89 11.37
C TRP A 431 -47.39 26.28 9.91
N PRO A 432 -48.25 27.27 9.59
CA PRO A 432 -48.36 27.80 8.23
C PRO A 432 -47.03 28.34 7.69
N PHE A 433 -46.27 29.08 8.51
CA PHE A 433 -44.96 29.59 8.11
C PHE A 433 -43.98 28.48 7.76
N LEU A 434 -43.85 27.46 8.61
CA LEU A 434 -42.97 26.32 8.35
C LEU A 434 -43.41 25.54 7.12
N LEU A 435 -44.72 25.39 6.88
CA LEU A 435 -45.23 24.74 5.68
C LEU A 435 -44.86 25.53 4.42
N ILE A 436 -45.13 26.84 4.42
CA ILE A 436 -44.78 27.74 3.31
C ILE A 436 -43.28 27.74 3.06
N LEU A 437 -42.45 27.78 4.11
CA LEU A 437 -41.00 27.74 4.00
C LEU A 437 -40.52 26.42 3.39
N ASN A 438 -41.06 25.28 3.82
CA ASN A 438 -40.70 23.98 3.23
C ASN A 438 -41.13 23.90 1.76
N MET A 439 -42.32 24.39 1.40
CA MET A 439 -42.78 24.47 0.03
C MET A 439 -41.89 25.38 -0.81
N ALA A 440 -41.53 26.56 -0.30
CA ALA A 440 -40.65 27.50 -0.97
C ALA A 440 -39.26 26.89 -1.21
N ILE A 441 -38.68 26.18 -0.23
CA ILE A 441 -37.39 25.49 -0.39
C ILE A 441 -37.48 24.43 -1.50
N LEU A 442 -38.56 23.65 -1.55
CA LEU A 442 -38.75 22.63 -2.59
C LEU A 442 -38.96 23.27 -3.96
N VAL A 443 -39.75 24.35 -4.07
CA VAL A 443 -39.96 25.09 -5.31
C VAL A 443 -38.65 25.70 -5.81
N VAL A 444 -37.88 26.36 -4.94
CA VAL A 444 -36.55 26.90 -5.28
C VAL A 444 -35.62 25.76 -5.71
N GLY A 445 -35.58 24.65 -4.98
CA GLY A 445 -34.79 23.48 -5.37
C GLY A 445 -35.16 22.94 -6.74
N TYR A 446 -36.46 22.83 -7.05
CA TYR A 446 -36.95 22.39 -8.35
C TYR A 446 -36.57 23.36 -9.48
N LEU A 447 -36.70 24.67 -9.25
CA LEU A 447 -36.35 25.71 -10.22
C LEU A 447 -34.83 25.80 -10.47
N VAL A 448 -34.02 25.55 -9.45
CA VAL A 448 -32.55 25.62 -9.52
C VAL A 448 -31.95 24.34 -10.10
N PHE A 449 -32.60 23.18 -9.91
CA PHE A 449 -32.12 21.88 -10.38
C PHE A 449 -33.06 21.24 -11.41
N PRO A 450 -33.34 21.89 -12.56
CA PRO A 450 -34.07 21.26 -13.65
C PRO A 450 -33.27 20.07 -14.23
N PRO A 451 -33.91 19.15 -14.98
CA PRO A 451 -33.24 17.99 -15.57
C PRO A 451 -31.99 18.32 -16.41
N VAL A 452 -31.95 19.51 -17.04
CA VAL A 452 -30.78 19.98 -17.80
C VAL A 452 -29.52 20.14 -16.92
N THR A 453 -29.67 20.42 -15.62
CA THR A 453 -28.52 20.54 -14.70
C THR A 453 -27.79 19.21 -14.53
N VAL A 454 -28.52 18.09 -14.52
CA VAL A 454 -27.92 16.75 -14.49
C VAL A 454 -27.14 16.48 -15.78
N LYS A 455 -27.70 16.86 -16.94
CA LYS A 455 -27.01 16.73 -18.23
C LYS A 455 -25.72 17.56 -18.26
N ASN A 456 -25.78 18.81 -17.78
CA ASN A 456 -24.61 19.70 -17.70
C ASN A 456 -23.53 19.12 -16.78
N LEU A 457 -23.91 18.53 -15.64
CA LEU A 457 -22.97 17.81 -14.79
C LEU A 457 -22.33 16.65 -15.55
N ILE A 458 -23.11 15.79 -16.21
CA ILE A 458 -22.60 14.64 -16.96
C ILE A 458 -21.59 15.08 -18.02
N THR A 459 -21.90 16.14 -18.78
CA THR A 459 -20.97 16.73 -19.75
C THR A 459 -19.69 17.23 -19.06
N ARG A 460 -19.81 17.91 -17.91
CA ARG A 460 -18.66 18.41 -17.16
C ARG A 460 -17.79 17.27 -16.63
N ILE A 461 -18.36 16.24 -16.00
CA ILE A 461 -17.56 15.11 -15.47
C ILE A 461 -16.95 14.28 -16.59
N ASP A 462 -17.60 14.14 -17.75
CA ASP A 462 -17.01 13.48 -18.93
C ASP A 462 -15.80 14.29 -19.45
N SER A 463 -15.89 15.62 -19.50
CA SER A 463 -14.77 16.48 -19.88
C SER A 463 -13.59 16.47 -18.89
N LEU A 464 -13.84 16.06 -17.65
CA LEU A 464 -12.82 15.91 -16.60
C LEU A 464 -12.33 14.47 -16.45
N SER A 465 -12.92 13.53 -17.19
CA SER A 465 -12.63 12.10 -17.08
C SER A 465 -11.49 11.68 -18.00
N ASN A 466 -10.84 10.58 -17.66
CA ASN A 466 -9.91 9.89 -18.52
C ASN A 466 -10.43 8.47 -18.81
N PRO A 467 -10.21 7.92 -20.01
CA PRO A 467 -10.32 6.48 -20.22
C PRO A 467 -9.49 5.71 -19.20
N SER A 468 -9.91 4.50 -18.85
CA SER A 468 -9.05 3.57 -18.12
C SER A 468 -7.84 3.22 -18.99
N SER A 469 -6.76 2.82 -18.35
CA SER A 469 -5.48 2.73 -19.02
C SER A 469 -5.11 1.40 -19.70
N PRO A 470 -5.85 0.27 -19.68
CA PRO A 470 -5.33 -0.97 -20.24
C PRO A 470 -5.05 -0.85 -21.75
N TYR A 471 -3.89 -1.35 -22.15
CA TYR A 471 -3.52 -1.51 -23.57
C TYR A 471 -3.53 -2.99 -23.93
N PRO A 472 -4.17 -3.41 -25.03
CA PRO A 472 -4.81 -2.60 -26.07
C PRO A 472 -6.18 -2.05 -25.66
N ASP A 473 -6.62 -0.96 -26.32
CA ASP A 473 -7.83 -0.20 -25.97
C ASP A 473 -9.13 -1.00 -26.16
N ILE A 474 -9.12 -2.10 -26.92
CA ILE A 474 -10.25 -3.03 -27.00
C ILE A 474 -10.66 -3.58 -25.62
N LEU A 475 -9.73 -3.60 -24.64
CA LEU A 475 -10.04 -3.97 -23.26
C LEU A 475 -10.89 -2.92 -22.53
N ASN A 476 -10.91 -1.68 -23.01
CA ASN A 476 -11.68 -0.58 -22.44
C ASN A 476 -13.14 -0.53 -22.89
N ILE A 477 -13.53 -1.36 -23.86
CA ILE A 477 -14.92 -1.45 -24.30
C ILE A 477 -15.64 -2.61 -23.63
N LYS A 478 -16.95 -2.45 -23.44
CA LYS A 478 -17.78 -3.49 -22.84
C LYS A 478 -18.07 -4.57 -23.89
N ILE A 479 -17.48 -5.74 -23.70
CA ILE A 479 -17.70 -6.93 -24.53
C ILE A 479 -18.43 -8.03 -23.73
N SER A 480 -19.08 -8.94 -24.45
CA SER A 480 -19.71 -10.13 -23.88
C SER A 480 -18.67 -11.11 -23.32
N THR A 481 -19.12 -12.09 -22.52
CA THR A 481 -18.23 -13.14 -21.99
C THR A 481 -17.60 -13.97 -23.10
N THR A 482 -18.33 -14.28 -24.16
CA THR A 482 -17.83 -15.04 -25.31
C THR A 482 -16.74 -14.26 -26.06
N GLU A 483 -17.01 -13.00 -26.41
CA GLU A 483 -16.03 -12.12 -27.06
C GLU A 483 -14.78 -11.92 -26.19
N ARG A 484 -14.93 -11.92 -24.87
CA ARG A 484 -13.78 -11.84 -23.95
C ARG A 484 -12.89 -13.08 -24.01
N GLU A 485 -13.47 -14.28 -24.09
CA GLU A 485 -12.68 -15.51 -24.23
C GLU A 485 -12.02 -15.61 -25.61
N GLU A 486 -12.69 -15.13 -26.67
CA GLU A 486 -12.09 -15.02 -28.00
C GLU A 486 -10.93 -14.03 -28.00
N LEU A 487 -11.12 -12.84 -27.42
CA LEU A 487 -10.08 -11.82 -27.27
C LEU A 487 -8.88 -12.36 -26.48
N LYS A 488 -9.13 -13.12 -25.42
CA LYS A 488 -8.09 -13.80 -24.63
C LYS A 488 -7.21 -14.72 -25.50
N GLN A 489 -7.77 -15.41 -26.49
CA GLN A 489 -6.96 -16.24 -27.39
C GLN A 489 -6.19 -15.41 -28.43
N GLN A 490 -6.71 -14.23 -28.78
CA GLN A 490 -6.09 -13.34 -29.76
C GLN A 490 -4.96 -12.49 -29.18
N LEU A 491 -4.92 -12.26 -27.86
CA LEU A 491 -3.96 -11.36 -27.22
C LEU A 491 -2.55 -11.93 -27.05
N VAL A 492 -2.34 -13.23 -27.26
CA VAL A 492 -1.06 -13.91 -27.06
C VAL A 492 -0.67 -14.76 -28.27
N PRO A 493 0.63 -14.91 -28.58
CA PRO A 493 1.09 -15.76 -29.68
C PRO A 493 1.06 -17.25 -29.31
N LYS A 494 1.05 -18.12 -30.32
CA LYS A 494 0.96 -19.59 -30.14
C LYS A 494 2.11 -20.22 -29.33
N PHE A 495 3.29 -19.59 -29.27
CA PHE A 495 4.44 -20.13 -28.54
C PHE A 495 4.42 -19.83 -27.04
N LEU A 496 3.49 -19.00 -26.58
CA LEU A 496 3.38 -18.53 -25.21
C LEU A 496 2.17 -19.22 -24.56
N ASP A 497 2.41 -19.99 -23.49
CA ASP A 497 1.33 -20.46 -22.62
C ASP A 497 1.15 -19.45 -21.48
N PRO A 498 0.11 -18.60 -21.51
CA PRO A 498 -0.02 -17.52 -20.53
C PRO A 498 -0.53 -18.03 -19.16
N ASN A 499 -0.75 -19.33 -19.00
CA ASN A 499 -1.20 -19.91 -17.74
C ASN A 499 -0.13 -20.76 -17.03
N ASP A 500 1.07 -20.87 -17.60
CA ASP A 500 2.22 -21.48 -16.91
C ASP A 500 2.66 -20.59 -15.75
N LYS A 501 2.40 -21.06 -14.53
CA LYS A 501 2.72 -20.35 -13.28
C LYS A 501 4.17 -20.55 -12.83
N ASN A 502 4.98 -21.34 -13.55
CA ASN A 502 6.40 -21.52 -13.28
C ASN A 502 7.31 -20.61 -14.12
N GLN A 503 6.72 -19.74 -14.94
CA GLN A 503 7.41 -18.81 -15.82
C GLN A 503 6.90 -17.38 -15.58
N ARG A 504 7.65 -16.38 -16.02
CA ARG A 504 7.23 -14.97 -15.96
C ARG A 504 7.25 -14.29 -17.32
N LEU A 505 6.33 -13.34 -17.44
CA LEU A 505 6.37 -12.30 -18.45
C LEU A 505 6.98 -11.02 -17.84
N TYR A 506 7.92 -10.39 -18.54
CA TYR A 506 8.37 -9.04 -18.24
C TYR A 506 7.72 -8.02 -19.17
N VAL A 507 7.12 -6.96 -18.60
CA VAL A 507 6.51 -5.86 -19.35
C VAL A 507 6.82 -4.54 -18.64
N ILE A 508 7.43 -3.60 -19.38
CA ILE A 508 7.71 -2.24 -18.86
C ILE A 508 6.48 -1.34 -18.94
N ASP A 509 5.49 -1.70 -19.75
CA ASP A 509 4.23 -0.95 -19.86
C ASP A 509 3.29 -1.22 -18.68
N ALA A 510 3.08 -0.20 -17.86
CA ALA A 510 2.16 -0.22 -16.75
C ALA A 510 0.71 -0.51 -17.19
N THR A 511 0.34 -0.12 -18.41
CA THR A 511 -1.00 -0.35 -18.98
C THR A 511 -1.28 -1.82 -19.22
N VAL A 512 -0.26 -2.63 -19.52
CA VAL A 512 -0.41 -4.09 -19.65
C VAL A 512 -0.46 -4.75 -18.27
N ASN A 513 0.38 -4.28 -17.34
CA ASN A 513 0.43 -4.79 -15.97
C ASN A 513 -0.93 -4.69 -15.25
N LEU A 514 -1.75 -3.70 -15.62
CA LEU A 514 -3.08 -3.45 -15.06
C LEU A 514 -4.15 -4.48 -15.44
N TRP A 515 -3.96 -5.32 -16.47
CA TRP A 515 -5.00 -6.27 -16.89
C TRP A 515 -4.51 -7.70 -17.08
N TRP A 516 -3.21 -7.94 -17.27
CA TRP A 516 -2.67 -9.27 -17.59
C TRP A 516 -3.23 -10.37 -16.66
N THR A 517 -3.18 -10.12 -15.35
CA THR A 517 -3.61 -11.06 -14.31
C THR A 517 -5.13 -11.20 -14.18
N THR A 518 -5.91 -10.37 -14.89
CA THR A 518 -7.36 -10.53 -15.04
C THR A 518 -7.73 -11.51 -16.15
N MET A 519 -6.80 -11.81 -17.06
CA MET A 519 -6.99 -12.74 -18.17
C MET A 519 -6.20 -14.03 -17.98
N TYR A 520 -5.01 -13.95 -17.41
CA TYR A 520 -4.00 -15.01 -17.40
C TYR A 520 -3.47 -15.33 -16.00
N GLU A 521 -2.83 -16.49 -15.87
CA GLU A 521 -2.33 -16.98 -14.58
C GLU A 521 -0.82 -16.89 -14.40
N MET A 522 -0.08 -16.71 -15.51
CA MET A 522 1.36 -16.45 -15.49
C MET A 522 1.65 -15.16 -14.71
N PRO A 523 2.52 -15.21 -13.69
CA PRO A 523 2.93 -14.02 -12.95
C PRO A 523 3.80 -13.09 -13.80
N LEU A 524 3.81 -11.81 -13.45
CA LEU A 524 4.68 -10.82 -14.06
C LEU A 524 5.96 -10.65 -13.23
N ALA A 525 7.10 -10.48 -13.89
CA ALA A 525 8.35 -10.08 -13.25
C ALA A 525 8.26 -8.65 -12.69
N ARG A 526 7.42 -7.81 -13.31
CA ARG A 526 7.14 -6.42 -12.92
C ARG A 526 5.64 -6.19 -12.80
N GLY A 527 5.19 -5.58 -11.70
CA GLY A 527 3.77 -5.27 -11.47
C GLY A 527 3.38 -3.83 -11.78
N TYR A 528 2.11 -3.50 -11.56
CA TYR A 528 1.62 -2.12 -11.66
C TYR A 528 1.90 -1.31 -10.39
N VAL A 529 1.65 -1.92 -9.22
CA VAL A 529 1.88 -1.30 -7.91
C VAL A 529 3.13 -1.90 -7.30
N ASP A 530 4.16 -1.07 -7.12
CA ASP A 530 5.38 -1.43 -6.42
C ASP A 530 5.07 -2.09 -5.07
N PRO A 531 5.85 -3.11 -4.66
CA PRO A 531 5.72 -3.64 -3.32
C PRO A 531 5.96 -2.52 -2.30
N PRO A 532 5.16 -2.46 -1.21
CA PRO A 532 5.27 -1.42 -0.18
C PRO A 532 6.43 -1.75 0.78
N ILE A 533 7.62 -1.86 0.21
CA ILE A 533 8.89 -2.06 0.91
C ILE A 533 9.68 -0.74 0.95
N PRO A 534 10.59 -0.57 1.93
CA PRO A 534 11.45 0.61 2.00
C PRO A 534 12.25 0.82 0.72
N ASN A 535 12.56 2.08 0.38
CA ASN A 535 13.34 2.40 -0.83
C ASN A 535 14.68 1.66 -0.91
N THR A 536 15.36 1.47 0.22
CA THR A 536 16.61 0.70 0.31
C THR A 536 16.43 -0.79 -0.01
N GLY A 537 15.20 -1.31 0.05
CA GLY A 537 14.86 -2.67 -0.38
C GLY A 537 14.55 -2.79 -1.88
N ARG A 538 14.39 -1.69 -2.63
CA ARG A 538 13.97 -1.73 -4.04
C ARG A 538 15.12 -1.89 -5.04
N TRP A 539 16.36 -2.03 -4.57
CA TRP A 539 17.56 -2.03 -5.41
C TRP A 539 17.53 -3.08 -6.53
N GLY A 540 17.02 -4.29 -6.25
CA GLY A 540 16.96 -5.38 -7.23
C GLY A 540 15.90 -5.15 -8.32
N LEU A 541 14.74 -4.61 -7.93
CA LEU A 541 13.69 -4.22 -8.86
C LEU A 541 14.15 -3.07 -9.77
N PHE A 542 14.81 -2.07 -9.18
CA PHE A 542 15.38 -0.96 -9.92
C PHE A 542 16.50 -1.41 -10.86
N TRP A 543 17.32 -2.38 -10.42
CA TRP A 543 18.37 -2.95 -11.25
C TRP A 543 17.80 -3.66 -12.48
N LEU A 544 16.74 -4.46 -12.31
CA LEU A 544 16.01 -5.07 -13.43
C LEU A 544 15.47 -4.02 -14.38
N ASP A 545 14.74 -3.01 -13.89
CA ASP A 545 14.15 -1.98 -14.74
C ASP A 545 15.21 -1.13 -15.45
N SER A 546 16.36 -0.86 -14.81
CA SER A 546 17.47 -0.08 -15.40
C SER A 546 18.25 -0.82 -16.48
N VAL A 547 18.23 -2.16 -16.44
CA VAL A 547 18.79 -3.03 -17.49
C VAL A 547 17.78 -3.16 -18.61
N MET A 548 16.51 -3.46 -18.29
CA MET A 548 15.52 -3.78 -19.31
C MET A 548 14.94 -2.54 -20.01
N GLY A 549 14.95 -1.38 -19.35
CA GLY A 549 14.37 -0.12 -19.82
C GLY A 549 15.40 0.83 -20.46
N PRO A 550 14.98 1.64 -21.44
CA PRO A 550 15.82 2.62 -22.10
C PRO A 550 16.09 3.83 -21.19
N SER A 551 17.22 4.50 -21.42
CA SER A 551 17.54 5.78 -20.80
C SER A 551 16.64 6.89 -21.32
N GLY A 552 16.41 7.92 -20.49
CA GLY A 552 15.82 9.18 -20.96
C GLY A 552 16.66 9.89 -22.04
N LYS A 553 17.92 9.49 -22.24
CA LYS A 553 18.87 10.04 -23.21
C LYS A 553 18.95 9.26 -24.54
N GLY A 554 18.32 8.10 -24.68
CA GLY A 554 18.42 7.28 -25.89
C GLY A 554 17.84 5.86 -25.75
N SER A 555 18.02 5.03 -26.78
CA SER A 555 17.52 3.64 -26.80
C SER A 555 18.37 2.63 -26.01
N GLU A 556 19.53 3.06 -25.52
CA GLU A 556 20.40 2.22 -24.69
C GLU A 556 19.87 2.13 -23.26
N ALA A 557 20.34 1.13 -22.51
CA ALA A 557 19.96 0.94 -21.11
C ALA A 557 20.26 2.19 -20.27
N SER A 558 19.43 2.48 -19.27
CA SER A 558 19.74 3.52 -18.29
C SER A 558 21.11 3.30 -17.64
N LEU A 559 21.49 2.03 -17.35
CA LEU A 559 22.85 1.69 -16.87
C LEU A 559 23.98 2.24 -17.74
N ILE A 560 23.83 2.24 -19.06
CA ILE A 560 24.86 2.70 -19.99
C ILE A 560 24.91 4.24 -20.02
N LEU A 561 23.76 4.90 -20.25
CA LEU A 561 23.74 6.34 -20.53
C LEU A 561 23.60 7.24 -19.30
N ASP A 562 23.01 6.74 -18.22
CA ASP A 562 22.77 7.51 -16.99
C ASP A 562 23.80 7.22 -15.90
N TRP A 563 24.34 6.00 -15.87
CA TRP A 563 25.33 5.56 -14.86
C TRP A 563 26.69 5.12 -15.44
N GLU A 564 26.91 5.32 -16.75
CA GLU A 564 28.19 5.06 -17.42
C GLU A 564 28.73 3.63 -17.18
N THR A 565 27.83 2.67 -16.98
CA THR A 565 28.20 1.26 -16.79
C THR A 565 28.66 0.68 -18.12
N PRO A 566 29.80 -0.03 -18.18
CA PRO A 566 30.29 -0.63 -19.41
C PRO A 566 29.27 -1.59 -20.06
N GLU A 567 29.15 -1.55 -21.39
CA GLU A 567 28.14 -2.32 -22.13
C GLU A 567 28.24 -3.83 -21.87
N ASN A 568 29.46 -4.39 -21.86
CA ASN A 568 29.71 -5.80 -21.56
C ASN A 568 29.14 -6.20 -20.18
N VAL A 569 29.25 -5.34 -19.17
CA VAL A 569 28.67 -5.56 -17.84
C VAL A 569 27.15 -5.58 -17.90
N VAL A 570 26.53 -4.70 -18.70
CA VAL A 570 25.07 -4.67 -18.90
C VAL A 570 24.56 -5.91 -19.62
N PHE A 571 25.29 -6.42 -20.62
CA PHE A 571 24.97 -7.69 -21.30
C PHE A 571 25.05 -8.89 -20.33
N GLU A 572 26.05 -8.97 -19.46
CA GLU A 572 26.12 -10.01 -18.42
C GLU A 572 25.01 -9.87 -17.38
N ASN A 573 24.69 -8.63 -16.96
CA ASN A 573 23.57 -8.35 -16.06
C ASN A 573 22.23 -8.81 -16.66
N THR A 574 22.04 -8.63 -17.97
CA THR A 574 20.82 -9.06 -18.67
C THR A 574 20.63 -10.56 -18.55
N LYS A 575 21.64 -11.36 -18.90
CA LYS A 575 21.60 -12.83 -18.76
C LYS A 575 21.36 -13.26 -17.31
N PHE A 576 22.01 -12.57 -16.37
CA PHE A 576 21.87 -12.85 -14.95
C PHE A 576 20.43 -12.61 -14.44
N LEU A 577 19.84 -11.49 -14.83
CA LEU A 577 18.52 -11.06 -14.35
C LEU A 577 17.37 -11.78 -15.05
N LEU A 578 17.53 -12.16 -16.32
CA LEU A 578 16.58 -13.03 -17.03
C LEU A 578 16.41 -14.35 -16.28
N ASP A 579 17.53 -14.99 -15.92
CA ASP A 579 17.53 -16.23 -15.14
C ASP A 579 16.92 -16.03 -13.75
N TRP A 580 17.46 -15.11 -12.94
CA TRP A 580 17.02 -14.95 -11.55
C TRP A 580 15.55 -14.57 -11.40
N ASN A 581 14.97 -13.89 -12.39
CA ASN A 581 13.56 -13.50 -12.38
C ASN A 581 12.65 -14.47 -13.15
N SER A 582 13.19 -15.54 -13.75
CA SER A 582 12.44 -16.52 -14.57
C SER A 582 11.67 -15.88 -15.73
N ILE A 583 12.30 -14.94 -16.43
CA ILE A 583 11.67 -14.19 -17.54
C ILE A 583 11.79 -15.01 -18.83
N TYR A 584 10.76 -15.81 -19.13
CA TYR A 584 10.70 -16.59 -20.37
C TYR A 584 10.17 -15.77 -21.55
N TYR A 585 9.37 -14.74 -21.23
CA TYR A 585 8.72 -13.90 -22.22
C TYR A 585 8.91 -12.43 -21.89
N ILE A 586 9.04 -11.61 -22.91
CA ILE A 586 9.13 -10.15 -22.82
C ILE A 586 8.09 -9.55 -23.75
N LEU A 587 7.43 -8.47 -23.33
CA LEU A 587 6.49 -7.70 -24.14
C LEU A 587 6.95 -6.23 -24.18
N GLY A 588 7.14 -5.68 -25.38
CA GLY A 588 7.61 -4.30 -25.59
C GLY A 588 7.84 -3.97 -27.06
N ASN A 589 8.34 -2.77 -27.35
CA ASN A 589 8.63 -2.21 -28.69
C ASN A 589 7.42 -2.08 -29.64
N TYR A 590 6.22 -1.88 -29.10
CA TYR A 590 5.01 -1.63 -29.89
C TYR A 590 4.54 -0.18 -29.77
N SER A 591 3.75 0.26 -30.75
CA SER A 591 3.19 1.60 -30.82
C SER A 591 1.95 1.72 -29.94
N GLY A 592 2.07 2.46 -28.83
CA GLY A 592 0.96 2.96 -28.01
C GLY A 592 0.99 4.48 -27.91
N ASP A 593 0.11 5.08 -27.10
CA ASP A 593 0.13 6.54 -26.87
C ASP A 593 1.43 7.02 -26.21
N VAL A 594 2.07 6.13 -25.46
CA VAL A 594 3.44 6.27 -24.98
C VAL A 594 4.23 5.10 -25.58
N PRO A 595 5.31 5.36 -26.34
CA PRO A 595 6.14 4.29 -26.89
C PRO A 595 6.66 3.40 -25.76
N THR A 596 6.30 2.12 -25.80
CA THR A 596 6.83 1.13 -24.86
C THR A 596 8.14 0.63 -25.42
N ILE A 597 9.22 1.37 -25.17
CA ILE A 597 10.54 1.06 -25.70
C ILE A 597 11.30 0.20 -24.68
N LEU A 598 11.88 -0.91 -25.13
CA LEU A 598 12.85 -1.69 -24.37
C LEU A 598 14.26 -1.16 -24.68
N ALA A 599 15.21 -1.36 -23.76
CA ALA A 599 16.61 -1.11 -24.08
C ALA A 599 17.04 -2.01 -25.26
N LYS A 600 17.83 -1.44 -26.18
CA LYS A 600 18.22 -2.10 -27.44
C LYS A 600 18.78 -3.52 -27.27
N HIS A 601 19.63 -3.74 -26.27
CA HIS A 601 20.26 -5.04 -26.01
C HIS A 601 19.28 -6.13 -25.56
N VAL A 602 18.11 -5.77 -25.01
CA VAL A 602 17.13 -6.74 -24.48
C VAL A 602 16.54 -7.62 -25.58
N THR A 603 16.47 -7.07 -26.80
CA THR A 603 15.92 -7.75 -27.98
C THR A 603 17.01 -8.31 -28.90
N ASP A 604 18.23 -8.45 -28.40
CA ASP A 604 19.34 -9.01 -29.17
C ASP A 604 19.05 -10.47 -29.59
N PRO A 605 19.34 -10.88 -30.84
CA PRO A 605 19.20 -12.27 -31.30
C PRO A 605 19.95 -13.30 -30.45
N ASP A 606 20.99 -12.89 -29.72
CA ASP A 606 21.72 -13.76 -28.78
C ASP A 606 20.86 -14.14 -27.57
N TYR A 607 19.79 -13.40 -27.26
CA TYR A 607 18.88 -13.67 -26.14
C TYR A 607 17.52 -14.20 -26.58
N ILE A 608 17.08 -13.84 -27.79
CA ILE A 608 15.73 -14.11 -28.26
C ILE A 608 15.71 -15.33 -29.19
N GLU A 609 14.86 -16.31 -28.86
CA GLU A 609 14.59 -17.49 -29.68
C GLU A 609 13.55 -17.18 -30.76
N LYS A 610 12.48 -16.47 -30.38
CA LYS A 610 11.33 -16.17 -31.27
C LYS A 610 10.75 -14.80 -30.98
N THR A 611 10.27 -14.15 -32.01
CA THR A 611 9.47 -12.91 -31.92
C THR A 611 8.13 -13.12 -32.60
N ALA A 612 7.06 -12.57 -32.05
CA ALA A 612 5.77 -12.50 -32.70
C ALA A 612 5.10 -11.16 -32.44
N GLU A 613 4.51 -10.59 -33.49
CA GLU A 613 3.57 -9.49 -33.39
C GLU A 613 2.16 -10.05 -33.37
N VAL A 614 1.37 -9.58 -32.42
CA VAL A 614 -0.05 -9.89 -32.26
C VAL A 614 -0.82 -8.61 -32.53
N THR A 615 -1.65 -8.62 -33.57
CA THR A 615 -2.47 -7.46 -33.94
C THR A 615 -3.91 -7.68 -33.50
N VAL A 616 -4.48 -6.70 -32.80
CA VAL A 616 -5.88 -6.67 -32.40
C VAL A 616 -6.59 -5.47 -33.00
N LYS A 617 -7.89 -5.61 -33.26
CA LYS A 617 -8.76 -4.54 -33.75
C LYS A 617 -9.39 -3.77 -32.59
N GLY A 618 -9.54 -2.46 -32.75
CA GLY A 618 -10.15 -1.56 -31.77
C GLY A 618 -9.11 -0.70 -31.07
N ALA A 619 -9.04 0.58 -31.43
CA ALA A 619 -8.15 1.55 -30.82
C ALA A 619 -8.87 2.87 -30.53
N MET A 620 -8.40 3.63 -29.53
CA MET A 620 -8.88 4.98 -29.30
C MET A 620 -8.14 5.98 -30.21
N ASP A 621 -8.89 6.96 -30.72
CA ASP A 621 -8.36 8.22 -31.25
C ASP A 621 -8.48 9.28 -30.15
N ARG A 622 -7.44 9.36 -29.31
CA ARG A 622 -7.41 10.24 -28.12
C ARG A 622 -7.13 11.71 -28.47
N TYR A 623 -6.54 11.97 -29.64
CA TYR A 623 -6.13 13.30 -30.09
C TYR A 623 -7.07 13.89 -31.16
N ASN A 624 -8.25 13.31 -31.32
CA ASN A 624 -9.24 13.83 -32.26
C ASN A 624 -9.70 15.24 -31.82
N PRO A 625 -9.66 16.25 -32.70
CA PRO A 625 -10.18 17.59 -32.40
C PRO A 625 -11.67 17.61 -32.03
N SER A 626 -12.43 16.59 -32.45
CA SER A 626 -13.86 16.42 -32.15
C SER A 626 -14.12 15.68 -30.82
N GLY A 627 -13.06 15.31 -30.08
CA GLY A 627 -13.11 14.54 -28.85
C GLY A 627 -12.82 13.05 -29.03
N GLU A 628 -12.42 12.39 -27.94
CA GLU A 628 -12.01 10.99 -27.94
C GLU A 628 -13.03 10.07 -28.63
N ARG A 629 -12.58 9.25 -29.59
CA ARG A 629 -13.43 8.31 -30.32
C ARG A 629 -12.82 6.91 -30.35
N PHE A 630 -13.63 5.88 -30.14
CA PHE A 630 -13.21 4.49 -30.37
C PHE A 630 -13.38 4.13 -31.85
N GLU A 631 -12.34 3.58 -32.45
CA GLU A 631 -12.30 3.15 -33.85
C GLU A 631 -12.16 1.62 -33.92
N PRO A 632 -13.24 0.89 -34.23
CA PRO A 632 -13.24 -0.58 -34.24
C PRO A 632 -12.27 -1.18 -35.26
N ASP A 633 -12.05 -0.50 -36.39
CA ASP A 633 -11.21 -1.00 -37.49
C ASP A 633 -9.73 -0.63 -37.33
N LYS A 634 -9.41 0.33 -36.45
CA LYS A 634 -8.03 0.73 -36.17
C LYS A 634 -7.36 -0.37 -35.36
N THR A 635 -6.17 -0.78 -35.77
CA THR A 635 -5.44 -1.88 -35.16
C THR A 635 -4.39 -1.40 -34.17
N GLN A 636 -4.20 -2.15 -33.10
CA GLN A 636 -3.08 -2.03 -32.16
C GLN A 636 -2.29 -3.34 -32.18
N SER A 637 -1.00 -3.28 -31.86
CA SER A 637 -0.16 -4.47 -31.84
C SER A 637 0.60 -4.64 -30.52
N LEU A 638 0.84 -5.90 -30.18
CA LEU A 638 1.66 -6.32 -29.05
C LEU A 638 2.81 -7.13 -29.64
N ILE A 639 4.05 -6.79 -29.30
CA ILE A 639 5.22 -7.54 -29.74
C ILE A 639 5.77 -8.34 -28.57
N TYR A 640 5.83 -9.66 -28.77
CA TYR A 640 6.28 -10.63 -27.80
C TYR A 640 7.62 -11.23 -28.24
N TYR A 641 8.52 -11.39 -27.28
CA TYR A 641 9.80 -12.05 -27.45
C TYR A 641 9.87 -13.26 -26.53
N LYS A 642 10.28 -14.41 -27.06
CA LYS A 642 10.59 -15.62 -26.29
C LYS A 642 12.09 -15.66 -26.04
N VAL A 643 12.47 -15.68 -24.77
CA VAL A 643 13.86 -15.80 -24.34
C VAL A 643 14.35 -17.21 -24.59
N ARG A 644 15.62 -17.34 -25.00
CA ARG A 644 16.29 -18.63 -25.19
C ARG A 644 16.27 -19.47 -23.91
N PRO A 645 15.82 -20.73 -23.96
CA PRO A 645 15.60 -21.54 -22.77
C PRO A 645 16.87 -21.81 -21.95
N GLU A 646 18.05 -21.81 -22.57
CA GLU A 646 19.34 -21.97 -21.89
C GLU A 646 19.71 -20.79 -20.98
N LEU A 647 19.12 -19.61 -21.20
CA LEU A 647 19.39 -18.41 -20.41
C LEU A 647 18.52 -18.29 -19.16
N VAL A 648 17.51 -19.16 -19.00
CA VAL A 648 16.48 -18.98 -17.98
C VAL A 648 16.12 -20.30 -17.30
N SER A 649 15.85 -20.23 -16.00
CA SER A 649 15.35 -21.37 -15.23
C SER A 649 14.00 -21.08 -14.55
N PRO A 650 13.15 -22.10 -14.32
CA PRO A 650 11.80 -21.91 -13.79
C PRO A 650 11.74 -21.32 -12.38
N ILE A 651 10.57 -20.83 -11.99
CA ILE A 651 10.32 -20.21 -10.68
C ILE A 651 10.60 -21.20 -9.54
N LEU A 652 10.11 -22.43 -9.63
CA LEU A 652 10.32 -23.49 -8.65
C LEU A 652 11.11 -24.63 -9.28
N THR A 653 12.34 -24.83 -8.82
CA THR A 653 13.30 -25.74 -9.46
C THR A 653 14.15 -26.48 -8.39
N PRO A 654 14.29 -27.81 -8.48
CA PRO A 654 15.33 -28.54 -7.76
C PRO A 654 16.68 -28.21 -8.37
N SER A 655 17.65 -27.81 -7.55
CA SER A 655 18.91 -27.24 -8.02
C SER A 655 20.13 -28.01 -7.52
N ASN A 656 21.08 -28.18 -8.44
CA ASN A 656 22.43 -28.68 -8.17
C ASN A 656 23.50 -27.58 -8.27
N ALA A 657 23.10 -26.34 -8.54
CA ALA A 657 23.99 -25.19 -8.53
C ALA A 657 24.71 -25.08 -7.18
N THR A 658 25.95 -24.58 -7.21
CA THR A 658 26.83 -24.58 -6.05
C THR A 658 26.24 -23.74 -4.90
N PRO A 659 25.96 -24.33 -3.72
CA PRO A 659 25.46 -23.62 -2.56
C PRO A 659 26.59 -22.84 -1.86
N VAL A 660 26.44 -21.52 -1.74
CA VAL A 660 27.36 -20.65 -0.99
C VAL A 660 26.60 -19.85 0.06
N LEU A 661 27.18 -19.71 1.26
CA LEU A 661 26.61 -18.88 2.32
C LEU A 661 27.33 -17.53 2.39
N LEU A 662 26.59 -16.43 2.32
CA LEU A 662 27.06 -15.09 2.63
C LEU A 662 26.65 -14.69 4.05
N ILE A 663 27.64 -14.41 4.88
CA ILE A 663 27.49 -13.78 6.19
C ILE A 663 27.88 -12.31 6.02
N GLY A 664 26.88 -11.43 6.02
CA GLY A 664 27.07 -10.00 5.76
C GLY A 664 25.79 -9.17 5.93
N ASP A 665 25.94 -7.85 6.01
CA ASP A 665 24.82 -6.90 6.00
C ASP A 665 24.11 -6.81 4.64
N SER A 666 23.06 -5.99 4.53
CA SER A 666 22.31 -5.82 3.28
C SER A 666 23.17 -5.21 2.15
N SER A 667 24.16 -4.40 2.48
CA SER A 667 25.08 -3.81 1.50
C SER A 667 26.05 -4.86 0.96
N ALA A 668 26.52 -5.80 1.80
CA ALA A 668 27.27 -6.96 1.35
C ALA A 668 26.44 -7.83 0.39
N TYR A 669 25.16 -8.06 0.71
CA TYR A 669 24.27 -8.82 -0.15
C TYR A 669 24.11 -8.18 -1.54
N ASP A 670 23.80 -6.89 -1.60
CA ASP A 670 23.72 -6.13 -2.88
C ASP A 670 25.05 -6.15 -3.63
N THR A 671 26.16 -5.86 -2.95
CA THR A 671 27.51 -5.81 -3.54
C THR A 671 27.89 -7.13 -4.20
N ILE A 672 27.70 -8.24 -3.49
CA ILE A 672 28.01 -9.57 -4.02
C ILE A 672 27.09 -9.89 -5.21
N TYR A 673 25.80 -9.60 -5.12
CA TYR A 673 24.87 -9.86 -6.24
C TYR A 673 25.18 -9.05 -7.49
N ARG A 674 25.61 -7.78 -7.36
CA ARG A 674 26.07 -6.97 -8.51
C ARG A 674 27.33 -7.53 -9.16
N TYR A 675 28.29 -7.99 -8.36
CA TYR A 675 29.47 -8.69 -8.87
C TYR A 675 29.08 -9.99 -9.60
N LEU A 676 28.17 -10.80 -9.04
CA LEU A 676 27.68 -12.00 -9.71
C LEU A 676 26.97 -11.66 -11.03
N GLY A 677 26.22 -10.55 -11.07
CA GLY A 677 25.61 -10.02 -12.30
C GLY A 677 26.63 -9.66 -13.37
N MET A 678 27.68 -8.93 -12.98
CA MET A 678 28.78 -8.51 -13.84
C MET A 678 29.51 -9.69 -14.53
N LYS A 679 29.52 -10.88 -13.90
CA LYS A 679 30.13 -12.10 -14.46
C LYS A 679 29.12 -13.15 -14.90
N ASN A 680 27.82 -12.84 -14.87
CA ASN A 680 26.71 -13.76 -15.12
C ASN A 680 26.88 -15.11 -14.39
N LEU A 681 27.19 -15.02 -13.11
CA LEU A 681 27.21 -16.14 -12.17
C LEU A 681 25.79 -16.37 -11.64
N ASN A 682 24.89 -16.75 -12.55
CA ASN A 682 23.44 -16.87 -12.32
C ASN A 682 23.04 -18.13 -11.53
N SER A 683 21.74 -18.33 -11.31
CA SER A 683 21.20 -19.37 -10.43
C SER A 683 21.39 -20.81 -10.95
N GLN A 684 21.85 -20.97 -12.20
CA GLN A 684 22.23 -22.27 -12.78
C GLN A 684 23.69 -22.67 -12.47
N LYS A 685 24.51 -21.73 -11.97
CA LYS A 685 25.94 -21.94 -11.65
C LYS A 685 26.16 -21.93 -10.15
N ILE A 686 25.75 -20.86 -9.49
CA ILE A 686 25.98 -20.62 -8.06
C ILE A 686 24.76 -19.95 -7.41
N ILE A 687 24.46 -20.34 -6.18
CA ILE A 687 23.44 -19.72 -5.36
C ILE A 687 24.09 -19.22 -4.07
N VAL A 688 24.35 -17.92 -4.03
CA VAL A 688 24.81 -17.23 -2.81
C VAL A 688 23.60 -16.87 -1.97
N SER A 689 23.50 -17.46 -0.78
CA SER A 689 22.35 -17.28 0.09
C SER A 689 22.76 -16.65 1.43
N THR A 690 21.84 -15.95 2.09
CA THR A 690 22.08 -15.33 3.40
C THR A 690 20.96 -15.62 4.38
N ARG A 691 21.27 -15.43 5.68
CA ARG A 691 20.31 -15.55 6.78
C ARG A 691 20.57 -14.54 7.88
N SER A 692 21.83 -14.32 8.26
CA SER A 692 22.23 -13.33 9.26
C SER A 692 23.56 -12.69 8.87
N LYS A 693 23.77 -11.46 9.32
CA LYS A 693 25.09 -10.80 9.26
C LYS A 693 26.02 -11.25 10.39
N PHE A 694 25.48 -11.89 11.43
CA PHE A 694 26.24 -12.29 12.61
C PHE A 694 26.78 -13.71 12.46
N ILE A 695 28.10 -13.88 12.55
CA ILE A 695 28.73 -15.20 12.40
C ILE A 695 28.20 -16.20 13.43
N ASP A 696 27.98 -15.78 14.67
CA ASP A 696 27.60 -16.66 15.78
C ASP A 696 26.09 -16.94 15.90
N ASP A 697 25.29 -16.48 14.93
CA ASP A 697 23.91 -16.93 14.69
C ASP A 697 23.85 -18.27 13.93
N HIS A 698 24.97 -18.66 13.32
CA HIS A 698 25.11 -19.90 12.57
C HIS A 698 25.64 -21.04 13.46
N THR A 699 25.50 -22.27 12.96
CA THR A 699 26.09 -23.46 13.58
C THR A 699 26.98 -24.21 12.58
N LEU A 700 27.93 -25.01 13.06
CA LEU A 700 28.79 -25.83 12.20
C LEU A 700 27.98 -26.74 11.27
N LYS A 701 26.88 -27.34 11.78
CA LYS A 701 25.97 -28.17 10.98
C LYS A 701 25.30 -27.39 9.85
N GLU A 702 25.05 -26.09 10.04
CA GLU A 702 24.54 -25.23 8.98
C GLU A 702 25.60 -24.90 7.95
N LEU A 703 26.83 -24.55 8.37
CA LEU A 703 27.93 -24.24 7.44
C LEU A 703 28.26 -25.42 6.54
N LYS A 704 28.19 -26.65 7.05
CA LYS A 704 28.40 -27.89 6.28
C LYS A 704 27.37 -28.16 5.17
N LYS A 705 26.31 -27.37 5.04
CA LYS A 705 25.39 -27.43 3.89
C LYS A 705 25.92 -26.70 2.65
N PHE A 706 26.96 -25.90 2.82
CA PHE A 706 27.49 -25.01 1.80
C PHE A 706 28.91 -25.43 1.40
N ASP A 707 29.20 -25.30 0.11
CA ASP A 707 30.51 -25.64 -0.45
C ASP A 707 31.56 -24.57 -0.10
N ALA A 708 31.11 -23.33 0.16
CA ALA A 708 31.93 -22.27 0.72
C ALA A 708 31.10 -21.25 1.52
N VAL A 709 31.80 -20.47 2.35
CA VAL A 709 31.27 -19.35 3.11
C VAL A 709 32.00 -18.06 2.72
N ILE A 710 31.24 -17.04 2.35
CA ILE A 710 31.73 -15.67 2.13
C ILE A 710 31.42 -14.86 3.39
N ILE A 711 32.45 -14.23 3.95
CA ILE A 711 32.37 -13.41 5.16
C ILE A 711 32.75 -11.97 4.77
N TYR A 712 31.74 -11.11 4.60
CA TYR A 712 31.91 -9.77 4.04
C TYR A 712 30.95 -8.77 4.70
N ARG A 713 31.46 -7.64 5.22
CA ARG A 713 30.71 -6.66 6.04
C ARG A 713 29.84 -7.33 7.12
N TYR A 714 30.47 -8.24 7.85
CA TYR A 714 29.87 -9.09 8.87
C TYR A 714 29.97 -8.48 10.26
N ASP A 715 29.32 -9.12 11.24
CA ASP A 715 29.48 -8.81 12.65
C ASP A 715 29.38 -10.11 13.49
N TYR A 716 29.43 -10.01 14.81
CA TYR A 716 29.17 -11.09 15.76
C TYR A 716 28.77 -10.55 17.13
N HIS A 717 27.95 -11.31 17.85
CA HIS A 717 27.62 -11.00 19.24
C HIS A 717 28.77 -11.39 20.17
N ARG A 718 29.43 -12.54 19.93
CA ARG A 718 30.57 -13.05 20.71
C ARG A 718 31.69 -13.56 19.81
N GLY A 719 32.79 -12.82 19.75
CA GLY A 719 33.93 -13.11 18.87
C GLY A 719 34.55 -14.49 19.09
N SER A 720 34.72 -14.92 20.34
CA SER A 720 35.28 -16.25 20.65
C SER A 720 34.40 -17.39 20.11
N LYS A 721 33.07 -17.25 20.18
CA LYS A 721 32.13 -18.22 19.63
C LYS A 721 32.14 -18.18 18.09
N ALA A 722 32.08 -16.99 17.51
CA ALA A 722 32.09 -16.77 16.07
C ALA A 722 33.30 -17.44 15.41
N TRP A 723 34.50 -17.11 15.89
CA TRP A 723 35.74 -17.60 15.31
C TRP A 723 36.03 -19.06 15.62
N LYS A 724 35.51 -19.60 16.72
CA LYS A 724 35.51 -21.05 16.96
C LYS A 724 34.71 -21.78 15.88
N ILE A 725 33.50 -21.32 15.54
CA ILE A 725 32.65 -21.96 14.53
C ILE A 725 33.33 -21.96 13.16
N ILE A 726 33.93 -20.83 12.75
CA ILE A 726 34.66 -20.73 11.48
C ILE A 726 35.91 -21.63 11.49
N GLY A 727 36.65 -21.64 12.60
CA GLY A 727 37.82 -22.50 12.77
C GLY A 727 37.47 -23.99 12.67
N ASP A 728 36.41 -24.42 13.36
CA ASP A 728 35.92 -25.80 13.31
C ASP A 728 35.45 -26.17 11.90
N TYR A 729 34.79 -25.26 11.19
CA TYR A 729 34.38 -25.46 9.79
C TYR A 729 35.57 -25.62 8.85
N LEU A 730 36.59 -24.76 8.97
CA LEU A 730 37.82 -24.85 8.19
C LEU A 730 38.57 -26.17 8.47
N LYS A 731 38.76 -26.53 9.75
CA LYS A 731 39.43 -27.78 10.15
C LYS A 731 38.78 -29.02 9.53
N ASP A 732 37.44 -29.01 9.44
CA ASP A 732 36.61 -30.06 8.84
C ASP A 732 36.54 -30.03 7.29
N GLY A 733 37.37 -29.22 6.61
CA GLY A 733 37.45 -29.17 5.14
C GLY A 733 36.63 -28.06 4.50
N GLY A 734 36.02 -27.20 5.32
CA GLY A 734 35.27 -26.04 4.86
C GLY A 734 36.15 -25.01 4.14
N LYS A 735 35.51 -24.18 3.32
CA LYS A 735 36.19 -23.19 2.49
C LYS A 735 35.62 -21.82 2.75
N VAL A 736 36.49 -20.83 2.97
CA VAL A 736 36.08 -19.49 3.40
C VAL A 736 36.78 -18.43 2.58
N TYR A 737 36.01 -17.47 2.07
CA TYR A 737 36.52 -16.18 1.62
C TYR A 737 36.14 -15.12 2.66
N ILE A 738 37.10 -14.30 3.06
CA ILE A 738 36.91 -13.22 4.03
C ILE A 738 37.56 -11.93 3.56
N ASP A 739 36.87 -10.80 3.72
CA ASP A 739 37.45 -9.49 3.45
C ASP A 739 37.38 -8.58 4.69
N THR A 740 38.52 -8.01 5.08
CA THR A 740 38.65 -7.09 6.23
C THR A 740 38.95 -5.65 5.83
N GLY A 741 38.84 -5.30 4.55
CA GLY A 741 38.95 -3.92 4.08
C GLY A 741 37.78 -3.00 4.44
N PRO A 742 36.52 -3.50 4.52
CA PRO A 742 35.44 -2.74 5.15
C PRO A 742 35.74 -2.41 6.61
N ASP A 743 34.95 -1.52 7.19
CA ASP A 743 35.03 -1.19 8.61
C ASP A 743 34.43 -2.31 9.48
N VAL A 744 35.23 -3.35 9.73
CA VAL A 744 34.91 -4.49 10.60
C VAL A 744 35.91 -4.60 11.74
N LYS A 745 35.56 -5.30 12.83
CA LYS A 745 36.41 -5.42 14.03
C LYS A 745 37.80 -5.99 13.73
N GLU A 746 37.90 -6.88 12.75
CA GLU A 746 39.14 -7.53 12.33
C GLU A 746 39.99 -6.66 11.38
N ALA A 747 39.48 -5.51 10.92
CA ALA A 747 40.21 -4.62 10.03
C ALA A 747 41.42 -3.98 10.73
N ALA A 748 41.30 -3.71 12.03
CA ALA A 748 42.37 -3.23 12.91
C ALA A 748 42.29 -3.93 14.28
N SER A 749 43.00 -5.04 14.44
CA SER A 749 42.96 -5.88 15.64
C SER A 749 44.37 -6.30 16.10
N ASN A 750 44.58 -6.25 17.41
CA ASN A 750 45.81 -6.69 18.07
C ASN A 750 45.85 -8.21 18.33
N ASN A 751 44.74 -8.92 18.11
CA ASN A 751 44.64 -10.35 18.37
C ASN A 751 43.62 -10.99 17.42
N LEU A 752 44.10 -11.36 16.23
CA LEU A 752 43.31 -12.13 15.27
C LEU A 752 43.32 -13.63 15.63
N PRO A 753 42.23 -14.36 15.34
CA PRO A 753 42.21 -15.81 15.49
C PRO A 753 43.36 -16.50 14.76
N GLU A 754 43.82 -17.65 15.26
CA GLU A 754 44.95 -18.41 14.71
C GLU A 754 44.77 -18.84 13.23
N TYR A 755 43.54 -18.79 12.74
CA TYR A 755 43.16 -19.15 11.37
C TYR A 755 43.33 -18.02 10.37
N PHE A 756 43.61 -16.78 10.80
CA PHE A 756 43.96 -15.70 9.87
C PHE A 756 45.39 -15.88 9.33
N PRO A 757 45.70 -15.36 8.13
CA PRO A 757 47.05 -15.43 7.57
C PRO A 757 48.10 -14.66 8.38
N PHE A 758 47.69 -13.89 9.39
CA PHE A 758 48.56 -13.10 10.26
C PHE A 758 47.88 -12.83 11.62
N ARG A 759 48.66 -12.48 12.64
CA ARG A 759 48.18 -12.34 14.03
C ARG A 759 47.62 -10.97 14.40
N LYS A 760 48.03 -9.92 13.69
CA LYS A 760 47.62 -8.52 13.94
C LYS A 760 47.33 -7.80 12.64
N SER A 761 46.27 -7.00 12.62
CA SER A 761 45.92 -6.11 11.51
C SER A 761 45.95 -4.65 11.95
N VAL A 762 46.30 -3.78 11.01
CA VAL A 762 46.04 -2.34 11.07
C VAL A 762 45.30 -1.95 9.80
N ARG A 763 44.50 -0.88 9.88
CA ARG A 763 43.76 -0.33 8.74
C ARG A 763 44.21 1.11 8.51
N GLY A 764 44.70 1.41 7.32
CA GLY A 764 45.17 2.75 7.00
C GLY A 764 45.54 2.96 5.55
N ASP A 765 46.07 4.15 5.29
CA ASP A 765 46.58 4.60 4.01
C ASP A 765 47.89 3.85 3.67
N ILE A 766 47.93 3.21 2.50
CA ILE A 766 49.13 2.56 1.94
C ILE A 766 49.51 3.12 0.56
N GLY A 767 48.97 4.29 0.18
CA GLY A 767 49.11 4.92 -1.14
C GLY A 767 47.88 4.76 -2.03
N ARG A 768 47.82 5.58 -3.09
CA ARG A 768 46.73 5.60 -4.09
C ARG A 768 46.97 4.65 -5.27
N ASP A 769 48.23 4.39 -5.57
CA ASP A 769 48.66 3.62 -6.74
C ASP A 769 48.98 2.17 -6.39
N TRP A 770 49.01 1.32 -7.41
CA TRP A 770 49.37 -0.10 -7.32
C TRP A 770 50.84 -0.30 -7.69
N ASN A 771 51.70 -0.51 -6.69
CA ASN A 771 53.07 -0.98 -6.85
C ASN A 771 53.13 -2.42 -6.33
N VAL A 772 52.91 -3.35 -7.25
CA VAL A 772 52.51 -4.72 -6.92
C VAL A 772 53.66 -5.70 -6.86
N GLU A 773 53.63 -6.58 -5.86
CA GLU A 773 54.38 -7.83 -5.87
C GLU A 773 53.36 -8.97 -5.82
N VAL A 774 53.36 -9.81 -6.86
CA VAL A 774 52.33 -10.84 -7.08
C VAL A 774 52.91 -12.20 -6.73
N GLY A 775 52.19 -12.98 -5.93
CA GLY A 775 52.56 -14.37 -5.63
C GLY A 775 52.28 -15.28 -6.82
N GLU A 776 53.09 -16.33 -6.99
CA GLU A 776 52.84 -17.36 -8.00
C GLU A 776 51.70 -18.28 -7.53
N GLY A 777 50.64 -18.42 -8.32
CA GLY A 777 49.54 -19.32 -7.99
C GLY A 777 48.39 -19.29 -9.00
N SER A 778 47.46 -20.25 -8.89
CA SER A 778 46.29 -20.30 -9.78
C SER A 778 45.33 -19.13 -9.56
N ILE A 779 45.31 -18.54 -8.36
CA ILE A 779 44.44 -17.40 -8.03
C ILE A 779 44.90 -16.11 -8.74
N THR A 780 46.21 -15.93 -8.89
CA THR A 780 46.82 -14.74 -9.51
C THR A 780 47.05 -14.89 -11.01
N LYS A 781 46.84 -16.08 -11.56
CA LYS A 781 47.03 -16.39 -12.98
C LYS A 781 46.08 -15.56 -13.86
N GLU A 782 46.61 -15.03 -14.97
CA GLU A 782 45.85 -14.29 -15.98
C GLU A 782 45.16 -13.02 -15.45
N VAL A 783 45.65 -12.46 -14.33
CA VAL A 783 45.23 -11.17 -13.79
C VAL A 783 46.35 -10.15 -13.97
N ASP A 784 46.04 -9.02 -14.62
CA ASP A 784 46.94 -7.88 -14.73
C ASP A 784 46.68 -6.87 -13.61
N PHE A 785 47.40 -7.04 -12.49
CA PHE A 785 47.24 -6.20 -11.30
C PHE A 785 47.63 -4.73 -11.51
N ASN A 786 48.38 -4.40 -12.57
CA ASN A 786 48.70 -3.00 -12.89
C ASN A 786 47.51 -2.24 -13.47
N LYS A 787 46.46 -2.95 -13.87
CA LYS A 787 45.20 -2.37 -14.37
C LYS A 787 44.13 -2.27 -13.31
N PHE A 788 44.43 -2.56 -12.04
CA PHE A 788 43.49 -2.33 -10.95
C PHE A 788 43.17 -0.83 -10.85
N SER A 789 41.94 -0.53 -10.45
CA SER A 789 41.51 0.85 -10.26
C SER A 789 42.26 1.48 -9.09
N PRO A 790 42.50 2.80 -9.08
CA PRO A 790 43.23 3.45 -7.99
C PRO A 790 42.54 3.29 -6.64
N LEU A 791 43.34 3.17 -5.58
CA LEU A 791 42.88 3.10 -4.19
C LEU A 791 42.42 4.48 -3.69
N ILE A 792 41.31 4.98 -4.24
CA ILE A 792 40.73 6.29 -3.95
C ILE A 792 39.26 6.12 -3.54
N PHE A 793 38.84 6.74 -2.42
CA PHE A 793 37.45 6.78 -1.97
C PHE A 793 37.01 8.22 -1.71
N ASP A 794 35.96 8.69 -2.40
CA ASP A 794 35.41 10.06 -2.28
C ASP A 794 36.48 11.17 -2.34
N GLY A 795 37.48 11.01 -3.23
CA GLY A 795 38.60 11.95 -3.41
C GLY A 795 39.74 11.80 -2.39
N GLY A 796 39.55 10.98 -1.34
CA GLY A 796 40.58 10.60 -0.36
C GLY A 796 41.26 9.27 -0.67
N VAL A 797 42.25 8.88 0.12
CA VAL A 797 42.93 7.58 -0.03
C VAL A 797 42.04 6.46 0.53
N TRP A 798 41.99 5.34 -0.18
CA TRP A 798 41.26 4.15 0.24
C TRP A 798 42.05 3.42 1.33
N ASN A 799 41.41 3.25 2.50
CA ASN A 799 42.03 2.56 3.62
C ASN A 799 42.05 1.04 3.39
N VAL A 800 43.21 0.43 3.63
CA VAL A 800 43.47 -1.00 3.47
C VAL A 800 43.81 -1.62 4.81
N SER A 801 43.20 -2.76 5.12
CA SER A 801 43.58 -3.64 6.23
C SER A 801 44.76 -4.50 5.80
N HIS A 802 45.84 -4.47 6.59
CA HIS A 802 47.06 -5.23 6.31
C HIS A 802 47.76 -5.65 7.61
N PRO A 803 48.71 -6.61 7.58
CA PRO A 803 49.51 -6.96 8.75
C PRO A 803 50.27 -5.75 9.30
N GLU A 804 50.35 -5.59 10.62
CA GLU A 804 51.13 -4.51 11.25
C GLU A 804 52.59 -4.59 10.80
N LYS A 805 53.19 -5.78 10.88
CA LYS A 805 54.55 -6.08 10.42
C LYS A 805 54.57 -7.33 9.55
N ASN A 806 55.52 -7.40 8.61
CA ASN A 806 55.70 -8.60 7.78
C ASN A 806 56.01 -9.86 8.62
N GLY A 807 56.64 -9.71 9.78
CA GLY A 807 56.89 -10.82 10.71
C GLY A 807 55.64 -11.39 11.40
N ASP A 808 54.48 -10.74 11.28
CA ASP A 808 53.22 -11.23 11.84
C ASP A 808 52.51 -12.24 10.93
N LEU A 809 53.02 -12.46 9.70
CA LEU A 809 52.53 -13.46 8.77
C LEU A 809 52.73 -14.87 9.32
N ASN A 810 51.68 -15.68 9.19
CA ASN A 810 51.74 -17.10 9.48
C ASN A 810 52.67 -17.78 8.45
N SER A 811 53.54 -18.68 8.90
CA SER A 811 54.48 -19.41 8.03
C SER A 811 53.78 -20.28 6.97
N SER A 812 52.52 -20.64 7.20
CA SER A 812 51.69 -21.40 6.25
C SER A 812 50.82 -20.52 5.35
N ALA A 813 50.92 -19.20 5.47
CA ALA A 813 50.21 -18.27 4.59
C ALA A 813 50.96 -18.09 3.27
N GLU A 814 50.23 -18.24 2.17
CA GLU A 814 50.65 -17.92 0.81
C GLU A 814 50.24 -16.47 0.51
N VAL A 815 51.22 -15.61 0.25
CA VAL A 815 50.95 -14.20 -0.10
C VAL A 815 50.55 -14.13 -1.56
N LEU A 816 49.33 -13.65 -1.84
CA LEU A 816 48.80 -13.53 -3.19
C LEU A 816 49.16 -12.17 -3.81
N LEU A 817 49.06 -11.10 -3.02
CA LEU A 817 49.32 -9.73 -3.49
C LEU A 817 49.90 -8.86 -2.39
N ARG A 818 50.97 -8.14 -2.72
CA ARG A 818 51.44 -6.98 -1.96
C ARG A 818 51.23 -5.71 -2.76
N ASN A 819 50.92 -4.62 -2.07
CA ASN A 819 50.97 -3.27 -2.61
C ASN A 819 51.86 -2.40 -1.70
N ASN A 820 52.83 -1.69 -2.27
CA ASN A 820 53.79 -0.86 -1.51
C ASN A 820 54.44 -1.62 -0.34
N GLY A 821 54.82 -2.88 -0.58
CA GLY A 821 55.44 -3.78 0.39
C GLY A 821 54.49 -4.34 1.47
N LYS A 822 53.22 -3.94 1.51
CA LYS A 822 52.20 -4.44 2.46
C LYS A 822 51.38 -5.56 1.83
N VAL A 823 51.10 -6.63 2.59
CA VAL A 823 50.23 -7.72 2.13
C VAL A 823 48.78 -7.25 2.12
N VAL A 824 48.12 -7.38 0.98
CA VAL A 824 46.71 -6.96 0.79
C VAL A 824 45.81 -8.12 0.35
N ALA A 825 46.39 -9.26 -0.04
CA ALA A 825 45.68 -10.52 -0.24
C ALA A 825 46.57 -11.73 0.11
N ALA A 826 45.99 -12.76 0.71
CA ALA A 826 46.69 -14.00 1.09
C ALA A 826 45.72 -15.19 1.15
N SER A 827 46.26 -16.40 0.98
CA SER A 827 45.58 -17.68 1.19
C SER A 827 46.26 -18.49 2.28
N MET A 828 45.51 -19.37 2.95
CA MET A 828 46.06 -20.28 3.94
C MET A 828 45.24 -21.57 4.01
N ASN A 829 45.91 -22.71 4.09
CA ASN A 829 45.27 -23.99 4.40
C ASN A 829 45.14 -24.13 5.92
N VAL A 830 43.95 -24.49 6.39
CA VAL A 830 43.65 -24.65 7.83
C VAL A 830 43.06 -26.04 8.04
N GLY A 831 43.85 -26.95 8.57
CA GLY A 831 43.49 -28.37 8.59
C GLY A 831 43.33 -28.90 7.17
N SER A 832 42.14 -29.41 6.83
CA SER A 832 41.79 -29.83 5.47
C SER A 832 41.05 -28.77 4.64
N GLY A 833 40.75 -27.62 5.24
CA GLY A 833 40.04 -26.51 4.61
C GLY A 833 40.94 -25.42 4.06
N LYS A 834 40.33 -24.42 3.43
CA LYS A 834 41.02 -23.31 2.77
C LYS A 834 40.40 -21.96 3.13
N LEU A 835 41.25 -21.00 3.50
CA LEU A 835 40.89 -19.60 3.75
C LEU A 835 41.55 -18.71 2.70
N SER A 836 40.77 -17.88 2.02
CA SER A 836 41.26 -16.78 1.18
C SER A 836 40.87 -15.46 1.82
N TRP A 837 41.81 -14.52 1.93
CA TRP A 837 41.63 -13.24 2.60
C TRP A 837 42.03 -12.07 1.69
N THR A 838 41.25 -10.99 1.72
CA THR A 838 41.57 -9.69 1.10
C THR A 838 41.40 -8.54 2.10
N GLY A 839 42.27 -7.54 2.01
CA GLY A 839 42.34 -6.43 2.95
C GLY A 839 41.82 -5.10 2.44
N PHE A 840 41.40 -5.00 1.18
CA PHE A 840 41.13 -3.71 0.52
C PHE A 840 39.67 -3.58 0.06
N ASN A 841 38.74 -4.37 0.58
CA ASN A 841 37.31 -4.28 0.25
C ASN A 841 37.06 -4.56 -1.24
N LEU A 842 37.66 -5.66 -1.71
CA LEU A 842 37.71 -6.06 -3.12
C LEU A 842 36.31 -6.14 -3.75
N PRO A 843 35.29 -6.77 -3.13
CA PRO A 843 33.97 -6.87 -3.78
C PRO A 843 33.33 -5.52 -4.11
N TYR A 844 33.49 -4.52 -3.22
CA TYR A 844 32.92 -3.19 -3.46
C TYR A 844 33.77 -2.38 -4.46
N HIS A 845 35.09 -2.54 -4.43
CA HIS A 845 36.00 -1.89 -5.37
C HIS A 845 35.69 -2.34 -6.82
N VAL A 846 35.46 -3.65 -7.02
CA VAL A 846 35.06 -4.23 -8.31
C VAL A 846 33.79 -3.57 -8.87
N ILE A 847 32.72 -3.50 -8.09
CA ILE A 847 31.42 -3.01 -8.59
C ILE A 847 31.36 -1.49 -8.68
N ARG A 848 32.21 -0.77 -7.96
CA ARG A 848 32.25 0.70 -8.01
C ARG A 848 32.93 1.17 -9.28
N ASP A 849 34.05 0.53 -9.62
CA ASP A 849 34.90 0.97 -10.72
C ASP A 849 34.74 0.12 -11.99
N TYR A 850 33.89 -0.92 -11.95
CA TYR A 850 33.64 -1.88 -13.03
C TYR A 850 34.93 -2.48 -13.62
N ASN A 851 35.94 -2.68 -12.77
CA ASN A 851 37.25 -3.12 -13.20
C ASN A 851 37.27 -4.63 -13.50
N GLU A 852 37.53 -4.97 -14.77
CA GLU A 852 37.52 -6.37 -15.21
C GLU A 852 38.63 -7.22 -14.57
N GLN A 853 39.83 -6.66 -14.36
CA GLN A 853 40.95 -7.41 -13.79
C GLN A 853 40.72 -7.72 -12.30
N GLU A 854 40.15 -6.77 -11.55
CA GLU A 854 39.74 -7.01 -10.17
C GLU A 854 38.60 -8.03 -10.08
N ALA A 855 37.64 -7.96 -11.00
CA ALA A 855 36.56 -8.93 -11.08
C ALA A 855 37.09 -10.33 -11.42
N ASN A 856 38.08 -10.44 -12.29
CA ASN A 856 38.76 -11.71 -12.60
C ASN A 856 39.52 -12.22 -11.39
N PHE A 857 40.20 -11.35 -10.63
CA PHE A 857 40.86 -11.75 -9.38
C PHE A 857 39.88 -12.28 -8.34
N LEU A 858 38.75 -11.59 -8.11
CA LEU A 858 37.70 -12.08 -7.23
C LEU A 858 37.10 -13.40 -7.73
N THR A 859 36.93 -13.55 -9.05
CA THR A 859 36.45 -14.79 -9.67
C THR A 859 37.43 -15.94 -9.42
N ASN A 860 38.73 -15.73 -9.62
CA ASN A 860 39.76 -16.73 -9.37
C ASN A 860 39.83 -17.12 -7.88
N ILE A 861 39.66 -16.16 -6.96
CA ILE A 861 39.57 -16.46 -5.52
C ILE A 861 38.41 -17.42 -5.27
N LEU A 862 37.22 -17.09 -5.76
CA LEU A 862 36.02 -17.88 -5.50
C LEU A 862 36.02 -19.23 -6.25
N ASP A 863 36.53 -19.29 -7.47
CA ASP A 863 36.68 -20.53 -8.26
C ASP A 863 37.66 -21.50 -7.58
N SER A 864 38.68 -20.96 -6.91
CA SER A 864 39.58 -21.77 -6.09
C SER A 864 38.90 -22.39 -4.85
N LEU A 865 37.69 -21.93 -4.50
CA LEU A 865 36.88 -22.46 -3.41
C LEU A 865 35.76 -23.36 -3.94
N VAL A 866 35.10 -22.99 -5.03
CA VAL A 866 33.92 -23.70 -5.52
C VAL A 866 33.90 -23.82 -7.04
N ASP A 867 33.17 -24.83 -7.53
CA ASP A 867 32.99 -25.05 -8.96
C ASP A 867 31.85 -24.17 -9.51
N PHE A 868 32.12 -23.41 -10.57
CA PHE A 868 31.16 -22.54 -11.26
C PHE A 868 30.57 -23.14 -12.54
N SER A 869 30.83 -24.41 -12.83
CA SER A 869 30.26 -25.04 -14.02
C SER A 869 28.72 -24.99 -13.98
N ILE A 870 28.11 -24.78 -15.15
CA ILE A 870 26.65 -24.91 -15.29
C ILE A 870 26.26 -26.32 -14.83
N LYS A 871 25.25 -26.40 -13.96
CA LYS A 871 24.69 -27.67 -13.51
C LYS A 871 23.31 -27.82 -14.13
N ASN A 872 23.18 -28.75 -15.08
CA ASN A 872 21.90 -29.00 -15.75
C ASN A 872 20.81 -29.30 -14.71
N THR A 873 19.78 -28.49 -14.71
CA THR A 873 18.53 -28.75 -13.98
C THR A 873 17.62 -29.59 -14.87
N GLN A 874 17.16 -30.74 -14.37
CA GLN A 874 16.06 -31.45 -15.03
C GLN A 874 14.78 -30.63 -14.93
N SER A 875 13.85 -30.83 -15.88
CA SER A 875 12.54 -30.20 -15.82
C SER A 875 11.85 -30.55 -14.49
N PRO A 876 11.49 -29.55 -13.66
CA PRO A 876 10.97 -29.81 -12.33
C PRO A 876 9.61 -30.51 -12.40
N ASN A 877 9.46 -31.65 -11.72
CA ASN A 877 8.14 -32.17 -11.41
C ASN A 877 7.60 -31.40 -10.18
N TYR A 878 6.85 -30.33 -10.45
CA TYR A 878 6.27 -29.48 -9.42
C TYR A 878 4.74 -29.45 -9.50
N GLN A 879 4.11 -29.12 -8.38
CA GLN A 879 2.67 -28.93 -8.26
C GLN A 879 2.36 -27.59 -7.61
N PHE A 880 1.57 -26.78 -8.32
CA PHE A 880 0.95 -25.57 -7.78
C PHE A 880 -0.36 -25.97 -7.09
N ILE A 881 -0.42 -25.95 -5.75
CA ILE A 881 -1.63 -26.29 -5.00
C ILE A 881 -2.46 -25.02 -4.72
N SER A 882 -1.84 -24.02 -4.09
CA SER A 882 -2.40 -22.68 -3.86
C SER A 882 -1.24 -21.69 -3.76
N PRO A 883 -1.41 -20.37 -3.89
CA PRO A 883 -0.30 -19.41 -3.77
C PRO A 883 0.58 -19.62 -2.53
N GLU A 884 0.00 -20.07 -1.43
CA GLU A 884 0.68 -20.35 -0.17
C GLU A 884 1.26 -21.76 -0.09
N ARG A 885 1.05 -22.64 -1.07
CA ARG A 885 1.50 -24.03 -1.03
C ARG A 885 1.99 -24.55 -2.38
N ARG A 886 3.25 -24.99 -2.39
CA ARG A 886 3.90 -25.65 -3.53
C ARG A 886 4.50 -26.98 -3.10
N VAL A 887 4.60 -27.89 -4.06
CA VAL A 887 5.28 -29.16 -3.89
C VAL A 887 6.23 -29.36 -5.06
N VAL A 888 7.44 -29.83 -4.80
CA VAL A 888 8.43 -30.12 -5.84
C VAL A 888 9.13 -31.43 -5.53
N GLN A 889 9.27 -32.29 -6.53
CA GLN A 889 10.13 -33.47 -6.45
C GLN A 889 11.58 -33.03 -6.65
N THR A 890 12.47 -33.59 -5.86
CA THR A 890 13.88 -33.18 -5.86
C THR A 890 14.75 -34.07 -6.73
N ASP A 891 14.35 -35.32 -6.95
CA ASP A 891 15.09 -36.34 -7.70
C ASP A 891 16.58 -36.43 -7.33
N GLY A 892 16.88 -36.27 -6.03
CA GLY A 892 18.25 -36.32 -5.50
C GLY A 892 19.05 -35.03 -5.61
N ALA A 893 18.41 -33.91 -5.99
CA ALA A 893 19.04 -32.59 -6.03
C ALA A 893 19.59 -32.14 -4.67
N ARG A 894 20.57 -31.24 -4.70
CA ARG A 894 21.25 -30.71 -3.50
C ARG A 894 20.44 -29.63 -2.78
N ALA A 895 19.53 -28.97 -3.48
CA ALA A 895 18.71 -27.90 -2.94
C ALA A 895 17.39 -27.73 -3.71
N VAL A 896 16.51 -26.89 -3.18
CA VAL A 896 15.37 -26.32 -3.91
C VAL A 896 15.51 -24.80 -3.96
N LEU A 897 15.41 -24.24 -5.16
CA LEU A 897 15.28 -22.80 -5.39
C LEU A 897 13.83 -22.49 -5.76
N PHE A 898 13.26 -21.54 -5.05
CA PHE A 898 11.93 -21.02 -5.31
C PHE A 898 12.00 -19.50 -5.42
N LYS A 899 11.94 -19.00 -6.66
CA LYS A 899 12.04 -17.60 -7.05
C LYS A 899 10.80 -16.79 -6.70
N GLU A 900 10.17 -17.07 -5.56
CA GLU A 900 9.21 -16.20 -4.90
C GLU A 900 9.86 -15.59 -3.64
N GLU A 901 9.50 -14.36 -3.27
CA GLU A 901 10.24 -13.61 -2.26
C GLU A 901 10.17 -14.27 -0.87
N ALA A 902 11.32 -14.36 -0.20
CA ALA A 902 11.54 -15.02 1.08
C ALA A 902 11.13 -14.14 2.27
N PHE A 903 9.94 -13.54 2.20
CA PHE A 903 9.34 -12.91 3.36
C PHE A 903 9.24 -13.91 4.52
N PRO A 904 9.34 -13.45 5.79
CA PRO A 904 9.17 -14.33 6.93
C PRO A 904 7.85 -15.12 6.85
N SER A 905 7.87 -16.35 7.36
CA SER A 905 6.73 -17.30 7.43
C SER A 905 6.61 -18.29 6.27
N TRP A 906 7.51 -18.26 5.30
CA TRP A 906 7.78 -19.43 4.46
C TRP A 906 8.37 -20.57 5.30
N VAL A 907 7.83 -21.77 5.11
CA VAL A 907 8.23 -23.01 5.77
C VAL A 907 8.42 -24.09 4.72
N ALA A 908 9.58 -24.72 4.73
CA ALA A 908 9.90 -25.88 3.91
C ALA A 908 9.91 -27.15 4.77
N LYS A 909 9.30 -28.24 4.27
CA LYS A 909 9.27 -29.55 4.91
C LYS A 909 9.56 -30.66 3.91
N THR A 910 10.16 -31.75 4.37
CA THR A 910 10.30 -33.00 3.60
C THR A 910 8.97 -33.74 3.53
N GLU A 911 8.88 -34.79 2.72
CA GLU A 911 7.73 -35.72 2.66
C GLU A 911 7.41 -36.36 4.02
N LYS A 912 8.41 -36.51 4.90
CA LYS A 912 8.28 -37.05 6.26
C LYS A 912 7.92 -35.98 7.32
N GLY A 913 7.69 -34.74 6.91
CA GLY A 913 7.35 -33.62 7.79
C GLY A 913 8.54 -32.98 8.51
N GLN A 914 9.78 -33.39 8.21
CA GLN A 914 10.98 -32.77 8.79
C GLN A 914 11.13 -31.34 8.28
N LYS A 915 11.25 -30.38 9.21
CA LYS A 915 11.42 -28.96 8.87
C LYS A 915 12.82 -28.70 8.30
N LEU A 916 12.87 -27.98 7.18
CA LEU A 916 14.09 -27.52 6.53
C LEU A 916 14.30 -26.02 6.79
N THR A 917 15.55 -25.58 6.78
CA THR A 917 15.90 -24.16 6.95
C THR A 917 15.73 -23.42 5.63
N VAL A 918 15.01 -22.30 5.65
CA VAL A 918 14.88 -21.38 4.51
C VAL A 918 15.94 -20.29 4.61
N TYR A 919 16.63 -20.06 3.50
CA TYR A 919 17.60 -18.98 3.27
C TYR A 919 17.07 -18.03 2.21
N LYS A 920 17.70 -16.86 2.10
CA LYS A 920 17.36 -15.81 1.13
C LYS A 920 18.43 -15.77 0.05
N ALA A 921 18.06 -15.79 -1.22
CA ALA A 921 19.00 -15.70 -2.35
C ALA A 921 18.36 -15.00 -3.54
N GLY A 922 19.11 -14.28 -4.35
CA GLY A 922 18.66 -13.62 -5.57
C GLY A 922 18.55 -12.09 -5.47
N PRO A 923 18.51 -11.40 -6.61
CA PRO A 923 18.52 -9.95 -6.70
C PRO A 923 17.12 -9.34 -6.45
N THR A 924 16.55 -9.60 -5.27
CA THR A 924 15.30 -8.98 -4.81
C THR A 924 15.31 -8.76 -3.30
N TYR A 925 14.22 -8.23 -2.74
CA TYR A 925 14.07 -8.01 -1.31
C TYR A 925 12.91 -8.83 -0.73
N PRO A 926 13.14 -9.61 0.34
CA PRO A 926 14.40 -9.80 1.05
C PRO A 926 15.36 -10.79 0.36
N GLY A 927 15.06 -11.20 -0.88
CA GLY A 927 15.67 -12.31 -1.61
C GLY A 927 14.59 -13.35 -1.92
N TYR A 928 14.86 -14.32 -2.78
CA TYR A 928 14.01 -15.49 -3.04
C TYR A 928 14.23 -16.63 -2.05
N VAL A 929 13.27 -17.56 -1.99
CA VAL A 929 13.31 -18.73 -1.09
C VAL A 929 14.33 -19.75 -1.59
N TYR A 930 15.32 -20.07 -0.76
CA TYR A 930 16.32 -21.10 -1.03
C TYR A 930 16.41 -22.12 0.11
N VAL A 931 16.43 -23.41 -0.22
CA VAL A 931 16.43 -24.52 0.74
C VAL A 931 17.54 -25.51 0.39
N PRO A 932 18.77 -25.32 0.91
CA PRO A 932 19.87 -26.27 0.72
C PRO A 932 19.73 -27.47 1.67
N PHE A 933 20.11 -28.64 1.18
CA PHE A 933 20.11 -29.87 1.97
C PHE A 933 21.53 -30.20 2.46
N SER A 934 21.60 -30.92 3.59
CA SER A 934 22.87 -31.52 4.02
C SER A 934 23.18 -32.77 3.20
N SER A 935 24.46 -33.15 3.09
CA SER A 935 24.90 -34.40 2.43
C SER A 935 24.08 -35.63 2.84
N ASP A 936 23.73 -35.71 4.12
CA ASP A 936 23.08 -36.86 4.74
C ASP A 936 21.55 -36.86 4.56
N LEU A 937 20.99 -35.77 4.03
CA LEU A 937 19.55 -35.58 3.87
C LEU A 937 19.25 -35.26 2.40
N LYS A 938 18.76 -36.26 1.67
CA LYS A 938 18.26 -36.10 0.31
C LYS A 938 16.75 -36.38 0.31
N PRO A 939 15.91 -35.39 0.65
CA PRO A 939 14.46 -35.59 0.66
C PRO A 939 14.01 -35.92 -0.76
N SER A 940 13.01 -36.78 -0.96
CA SER A 940 12.46 -37.05 -2.30
C SER A 940 11.56 -35.90 -2.77
N GLN A 941 10.95 -35.20 -1.81
CA GLN A 941 10.01 -34.12 -2.07
C GLN A 941 10.18 -33.00 -1.05
N VAL A 942 10.01 -31.76 -1.50
CA VAL A 942 9.90 -30.60 -0.62
C VAL A 942 8.53 -29.96 -0.76
N ILE A 943 7.90 -29.71 0.38
CA ILE A 943 6.64 -28.99 0.52
C ILE A 943 6.94 -27.61 1.07
N LEU A 944 6.65 -26.59 0.28
CA LEU A 944 6.77 -25.18 0.64
C LEU A 944 5.40 -24.66 1.05
N SER A 945 5.34 -23.97 2.18
CA SER A 945 4.10 -23.40 2.73
C SER A 945 4.33 -22.00 3.32
N PHE A 946 3.48 -21.05 2.97
CA PHE A 946 3.46 -19.72 3.58
C PHE A 946 2.37 -19.67 4.66
N ASN A 947 2.75 -19.38 5.91
CA ASN A 947 1.83 -19.37 7.04
C ASN A 947 1.35 -17.96 7.45
N GLY A 948 1.98 -16.90 6.92
CA GLY A 948 1.71 -15.53 7.36
C GLY A 948 2.31 -15.17 8.71
N ALA A 949 2.54 -13.89 8.94
CA ALA A 949 3.10 -13.42 10.20
C ALA A 949 2.03 -13.29 11.29
N LEU A 950 2.31 -13.83 12.48
CA LEU A 950 1.38 -13.83 13.62
C LEU A 950 0.89 -12.41 14.00
N LYS A 951 1.72 -11.38 13.84
CA LYS A 951 1.35 -9.99 14.15
C LYS A 951 0.10 -9.54 13.39
N TRP A 952 -0.04 -9.92 12.13
CA TRP A 952 -1.16 -9.51 11.29
C TRP A 952 -2.45 -10.21 11.70
N TRP A 953 -2.36 -11.49 12.08
CA TRP A 953 -3.46 -12.21 12.72
C TRP A 953 -3.93 -11.52 14.01
N ILE A 954 -3.00 -11.10 14.86
CA ILE A 954 -3.31 -10.37 16.11
C ILE A 954 -4.02 -9.05 15.79
N TYR A 955 -3.55 -8.28 14.79
CA TYR A 955 -4.17 -7.00 14.44
C TYR A 955 -5.60 -7.15 13.93
N HIS A 956 -5.85 -8.13 13.06
CA HIS A 956 -7.18 -8.45 12.58
C HIS A 956 -8.08 -8.98 13.70
N LEU A 957 -7.54 -9.81 14.61
CA LEU A 957 -8.28 -10.30 15.77
C LEU A 957 -8.68 -9.17 16.71
N ILE A 958 -7.77 -8.23 17.03
CA ILE A 958 -8.08 -7.07 17.88
C ILE A 958 -9.17 -6.20 17.23
N SER A 959 -9.06 -5.93 15.93
CA SER A 959 -10.07 -5.18 15.18
C SER A 959 -11.44 -5.88 15.19
N LEU A 960 -11.46 -7.18 14.90
CA LEU A 960 -12.68 -8.00 14.90
C LEU A 960 -13.32 -8.04 16.29
N LEU A 961 -12.54 -8.31 17.34
CA LEU A 961 -13.03 -8.32 18.71
C LEU A 961 -13.59 -6.94 19.09
N THR A 962 -12.88 -5.86 18.77
CA THR A 962 -13.36 -4.49 19.01
C THR A 962 -14.70 -4.25 18.33
N LEU A 963 -14.84 -4.64 17.06
CA LEU A 963 -16.09 -4.53 16.32
C LEU A 963 -17.21 -5.32 17.01
N ILE A 964 -16.96 -6.56 17.41
CA ILE A 964 -17.92 -7.41 18.12
C ILE A 964 -18.35 -6.78 19.46
N PHE A 965 -17.41 -6.28 20.27
CA PHE A 965 -17.71 -5.61 21.54
C PHE A 965 -18.54 -4.34 21.35
N LEU A 966 -18.24 -3.55 20.31
CA LEU A 966 -19.01 -2.36 19.98
C LEU A 966 -20.41 -2.71 19.48
N LEU A 967 -20.55 -3.75 18.64
CA LEU A 967 -21.86 -4.25 18.20
C LEU A 967 -22.69 -4.77 19.38
N ASP A 968 -22.10 -5.49 20.34
CA ASP A 968 -22.77 -5.90 21.57
C ASP A 968 -23.25 -4.69 22.40
N ARG A 969 -22.43 -3.65 22.54
CA ARG A 969 -22.84 -2.37 23.16
C ARG A 969 -24.01 -1.73 22.44
N ILE A 970 -24.04 -1.76 21.12
CA ILE A 970 -25.08 -1.13 20.30
C ILE A 970 -26.39 -1.93 20.37
N LEU A 971 -26.33 -3.24 20.16
CA LEU A 971 -27.51 -4.10 20.00
C LEU A 971 -28.11 -4.48 21.36
N THR A 972 -27.29 -4.93 22.31
CA THR A 972 -27.79 -5.48 23.59
C THR A 972 -27.53 -4.56 24.78
N GLY A 973 -26.73 -3.51 24.62
CA GLY A 973 -26.26 -2.70 25.75
C GLY A 973 -25.05 -3.30 26.49
N GLY A 974 -24.36 -4.25 25.84
CA GLY A 974 -23.16 -4.91 26.36
C GLY A 974 -23.43 -6.12 27.24
N HIS A 975 -24.63 -6.69 27.20
CA HIS A 975 -25.02 -7.76 28.11
C HIS A 975 -24.46 -9.13 27.72
N LEU A 976 -24.16 -9.36 26.43
CA LEU A 976 -23.68 -10.67 25.97
C LEU A 976 -22.19 -10.87 26.23
N LEU A 977 -21.37 -9.85 25.95
CA LEU A 977 -19.92 -9.97 25.97
C LEU A 977 -19.27 -8.94 26.88
N VAL A 978 -19.62 -7.66 26.76
CA VAL A 978 -18.85 -6.59 27.40
C VAL A 978 -18.97 -6.63 28.93
N LYS A 979 -20.19 -6.78 29.46
CA LYS A 979 -20.43 -6.83 30.91
C LYS A 979 -19.86 -8.11 31.55
N PRO A 980 -20.05 -9.31 30.99
CA PRO A 980 -19.39 -10.52 31.49
C PRO A 980 -17.86 -10.41 31.50
N VAL A 981 -17.25 -10.00 30.37
CA VAL A 981 -15.79 -9.83 30.28
C VAL A 981 -15.30 -8.78 31.26
N GLY A 982 -16.01 -7.65 31.40
CA GLY A 982 -15.67 -6.61 32.37
C GLY A 982 -15.68 -7.10 33.82
N LYS A 983 -16.61 -8.00 34.19
CA LYS A 983 -16.62 -8.65 35.51
C LYS A 983 -15.37 -9.51 35.70
N VAL A 984 -15.03 -10.35 34.72
CA VAL A 984 -13.83 -11.21 34.77
C VAL A 984 -12.55 -10.37 34.88
N VAL A 985 -12.40 -9.35 34.02
CA VAL A 985 -11.25 -8.44 34.06
C VAL A 985 -11.16 -7.71 35.40
N SER A 986 -12.29 -7.26 35.97
CA SER A 986 -12.28 -6.60 37.28
C SER A 986 -11.84 -7.52 38.43
N VAL A 987 -12.05 -8.83 38.31
CA VAL A 987 -11.54 -9.84 39.26
C VAL A 987 -10.04 -10.03 39.10
N ILE A 988 -9.54 -10.05 37.85
CA ILE A 988 -8.12 -10.21 37.53
C ILE A 988 -7.29 -8.97 37.90
N VAL A 989 -7.83 -7.76 37.71
CA VAL A 989 -7.14 -6.48 37.94
C VAL A 989 -7.31 -5.97 39.39
N ARG A 990 -8.21 -6.58 40.17
CA ARG A 990 -8.40 -6.23 41.59
C ARG A 990 -7.10 -6.25 42.40
N PRO A 991 -6.24 -7.29 42.29
CA PRO A 991 -4.98 -7.39 43.04
C PRO A 991 -4.00 -6.25 42.75
N THR A 992 -3.82 -5.88 41.47
CA THR A 992 -2.91 -4.79 41.09
C THR A 992 -3.41 -3.43 41.57
N LYS A 993 -4.72 -3.21 41.60
CA LYS A 993 -5.29 -1.97 42.14
C LYS A 993 -5.07 -1.82 43.65
N THR A 994 -5.21 -2.91 44.40
CA THR A 994 -4.85 -2.95 45.83
C THR A 994 -3.34 -2.84 46.08
N TRP A 995 -2.51 -3.28 45.13
CA TRP A 995 -1.06 -3.14 45.22
C TRP A 995 -0.62 -1.68 45.04
N TRP A 996 -1.13 -0.98 44.02
CA TRP A 996 -0.89 0.47 43.85
C TRP A 996 -1.44 1.31 45.00
N GLN A 997 -2.60 0.93 45.56
CA GLN A 997 -3.14 1.61 46.76
C GLN A 997 -2.31 1.38 48.02
N LYS A 998 -1.55 0.27 48.09
CA LYS A 998 -0.62 0.02 49.19
C LYS A 998 0.70 0.79 49.06
N GLU A 999 1.18 1.03 47.83
CA GLU A 999 2.36 1.87 47.61
C GLU A 999 2.08 3.37 47.82
N ASP A 1000 0.83 3.84 47.63
CA ASP A 1000 0.43 5.22 47.95
C ASP A 1000 0.17 5.45 49.45
N GLU A 1001 0.11 4.38 50.26
CA GLU A 1001 -0.12 4.40 51.72
C GLU A 1001 1.16 4.17 52.55
N GLU A 1002 2.31 3.92 51.91
CA GLU A 1002 3.68 3.99 52.49
C GLU A 1002 4.37 5.30 52.08
#